data_AF-A0A101E2H9-F1
#
_entry.id   AF-A0A101E2H9-F1
#
_cell.length_a   1.000
_cell.length_b   1.000
_cell.length_c   1.000
_cell.angle_alpha   90.00
_cell.angle_beta   90.00
_cell.angle_gamma   90.00
#
_symmetry.space_group_name_H-M   'P 1'
#
loop_
_entity.id
_entity.type
_entity.pdbx_description
1 polymer ?
#
loop_
_entity_poly.entity_id
_entity_poly.type
_entity_poly.pdbx_seq_one_letter_code
_entity_poly.pdbx_strand_id
1 'polypeptide(L)'
;MSNDEIFAKFNSFRNVTELLDELKKDLEKRTLGRFPVRYILSENLNTWGKLLSSLKNFVDEVIYFSDFCFSNDTYPNMEKALNIAKKLSKDGKKILLLPLGELLRIDPKIEERIYELLDFQTIPGFGRIYVPLYGLTTQISEIWRSYLDKERHIAPYLIEDFEKDAINAWIVKDENYLQVELEGVSVVKGFKEYLKLWELGEVPSKVVIYSKLMQHLVNVPIVGQVNVTLLKSPKEFIHQILRVYTPIEYLETESSYWVQLLEELSSKNKVKSFTDYLRKKFNVIRFSTELIDKWRSLNDFEKWLLFYWIKQELKNTNSYLHHAIKNTRSFLDFEKTVWLSVFQLPEITPEHIRERVDLIKKLNIKTPPIEYSIELEKMDDPLKKLKVLSGITILEKIEIIKCIGSCLKQGGEIVELSEIIKTTFPDFYYYLSFPDLGDPFLNKYFQCYINSKVRNELTEELKDLVRSAAERNIIWKFPSRNSLLEKFKKYPQFWIDGMGVEWIGLVKQLIEDKYQDNIEVLIELARANLPTTTEYNKVPEGVEMHRCLDQIFHKNDYKYPESLIEEIECIKSALEKALLALNEYSGVIITSDHGATRFSGWDDNKIKLPCEAIIERNGRYAITSEELEEGIDYYIEKSEDGNYLISKDHRVFEGGRKVPGELHGGATLEEVLIPVILVRRSKPISLNINIVKSKLPAYNPVLRIVISPPVDRVNLRILSKNILGKKIDDVTWEFNLKQLKLKPGIYSATVEVQSKKEKIEIEIESGMKEEELL
;
A
#
# COMPACT_ATOMS: atom_id res chain seq x y z
N MET A 1 1.03 8.54 61.21
CA MET A 1 1.83 9.50 62.00
C MET A 1 1.49 10.89 61.51
N SER A 2 1.19 11.82 62.40
CA SER A 2 0.76 13.17 62.02
C SER A 2 1.89 13.93 61.33
N ASN A 3 1.57 14.87 60.44
CA ASN A 3 2.57 15.72 59.76
C ASN A 3 3.45 16.52 60.74
N ASP A 4 3.03 16.65 62.00
CA ASP A 4 3.73 17.41 63.04
C ASP A 4 4.93 16.65 63.67
N GLU A 5 5.06 15.33 63.45
CA GLU A 5 6.24 14.56 63.91
C GLU A 5 7.36 14.47 62.85
N ILE A 6 7.12 14.99 61.63
CA ILE A 6 7.99 14.76 60.46
C ILE A 6 9.03 15.87 60.23
N PHE A 7 8.98 17.00 60.95
CA PHE A 7 9.98 18.06 60.80
C PHE A 7 10.90 18.15 62.02
N ALA A 8 12.22 18.14 61.79
CA ALA A 8 13.11 18.76 62.76
C ALA A 8 12.64 20.21 62.98
N LYS A 9 12.62 20.69 64.22
CA LYS A 9 12.09 22.02 64.56
C LYS A 9 12.99 23.12 63.96
N PHE A 10 12.78 23.42 62.68
CA PHE A 10 13.45 24.50 61.97
C PHE A 10 12.91 25.84 62.42
N ASN A 11 13.77 26.86 62.34
CA ASN A 11 13.42 28.22 62.68
C ASN A 11 12.64 28.82 61.50
N SER A 12 11.33 28.94 61.65
CA SER A 12 10.43 29.32 60.55
C SER A 12 10.11 30.81 60.56
N PHE A 13 10.05 31.42 59.37
CA PHE A 13 9.78 32.85 59.17
C PHE A 13 8.70 33.05 58.11
N ARG A 14 7.83 34.04 58.29
CA ARG A 14 6.69 34.23 57.37
C ARG A 14 7.09 34.86 56.04
N ASN A 15 8.24 35.53 55.98
CA ASN A 15 8.72 36.22 54.79
C ASN A 15 10.23 36.53 54.89
N VAL A 16 10.81 36.96 53.77
CA VAL A 16 12.23 37.32 53.65
C VAL A 16 12.62 38.48 54.59
N THR A 17 11.71 39.44 54.83
CA THR A 17 11.99 40.60 55.69
C THR A 17 12.17 40.19 57.16
N GLU A 18 11.27 39.36 57.68
CA GLU A 18 11.39 38.79 59.04
C GLU A 18 12.68 37.99 59.20
N LEU A 19 13.05 37.19 58.20
CA LEU A 19 14.32 36.47 58.19
C LEU A 19 15.51 37.44 58.28
N LEU A 20 15.57 38.49 57.43
CA LEU A 20 16.68 39.45 57.44
C LEU A 20 16.83 40.16 58.79
N ASP A 21 15.73 40.49 59.46
CA ASP A 21 15.78 41.12 60.78
C ASP A 21 16.31 40.15 61.85
N GLU A 22 16.00 38.86 61.74
CA GLU A 22 16.65 37.84 62.59
C GLU A 22 18.12 37.65 62.24
N LEU A 23 18.51 37.68 60.96
CA LEU A 23 19.91 37.61 60.56
C LEU A 23 20.72 38.79 61.11
N LYS A 24 20.16 40.00 61.17
CA LYS A 24 20.79 41.16 61.83
C LYS A 24 20.97 40.93 63.33
N LYS A 25 19.95 40.41 64.01
CA LYS A 25 20.04 40.07 65.45
C LYS A 25 21.06 38.96 65.71
N ASP A 26 21.15 37.96 64.83
CA ASP A 26 22.12 36.87 64.92
C ASP A 26 23.58 37.34 64.84
N LEU A 27 23.85 38.45 64.14
CA LEU A 27 25.18 39.05 64.12
C LEU A 27 25.60 39.61 65.49
N GLU A 28 24.65 40.12 66.27
CA GLU A 28 24.88 40.71 67.59
C GLU A 28 24.93 39.66 68.72
N LYS A 29 24.38 38.46 68.49
CA LYS A 29 24.37 37.35 69.46
C LYS A 29 25.75 36.72 69.61
N ARG A 30 26.27 36.70 70.85
CA ARG A 30 27.51 35.98 71.22
C ARG A 30 27.30 34.49 71.48
N THR A 31 26.08 34.08 71.84
CA THR A 31 25.70 32.68 72.09
C THR A 31 25.52 31.93 70.77
N LEU A 32 26.09 30.72 70.65
CA LEU A 32 26.11 29.90 69.42
C LEU A 32 26.79 30.54 68.18
N GLY A 33 27.26 31.79 68.28
CA GLY A 33 27.92 32.53 67.20
C GLY A 33 29.30 32.01 66.80
N ARG A 34 29.81 30.94 67.43
CA ARG A 34 31.07 30.27 67.06
C ARG A 34 30.97 29.53 65.72
N PHE A 35 29.77 29.05 65.37
CA PHE A 35 29.48 28.41 64.10
C PHE A 35 28.82 29.44 63.18
N PRO A 36 29.48 29.91 62.11
CA PRO A 36 29.04 31.08 61.34
C PRO A 36 28.08 30.74 60.19
N VAL A 37 27.83 29.46 59.92
CA VAL A 37 27.05 29.02 58.75
C VAL A 37 25.55 29.05 59.06
N ARG A 38 24.74 29.56 58.12
CA ARG A 38 23.28 29.58 58.18
C ARG A 38 22.70 29.01 56.89
N TYR A 39 22.04 27.86 57.00
CA TYR A 39 21.26 27.29 55.91
C TYR A 39 19.87 27.93 55.87
N ILE A 40 19.44 28.37 54.69
CA ILE A 40 18.16 29.06 54.51
C ILE A 40 17.36 28.30 53.45
N LEU A 41 16.19 27.79 53.81
CA LEU A 41 15.33 26.98 52.97
C LEU A 41 14.16 27.81 52.43
N SER A 42 13.88 27.66 51.14
CA SER A 42 12.70 28.21 50.47
C SER A 42 12.19 27.23 49.42
N GLU A 43 10.89 27.26 49.13
CA GLU A 43 10.21 26.36 48.20
C GLU A 43 9.33 27.10 47.17
N ASN A 44 9.34 28.44 47.16
CA ASN A 44 8.63 29.28 46.20
C ASN A 44 9.61 30.11 45.34
N LEU A 45 9.40 30.19 44.02
CA LEU A 45 10.35 30.87 43.12
C LEU A 45 10.39 32.39 43.33
N ASN A 46 9.25 33.00 43.65
CA ASN A 46 9.20 34.43 43.95
C ASN A 46 9.90 34.73 45.29
N THR A 47 9.72 33.88 46.30
CA THR A 47 10.46 33.96 47.55
C THR A 47 11.96 33.76 47.33
N TRP A 48 12.35 32.79 46.50
CA TRP A 48 13.74 32.54 46.12
C TRP A 48 14.42 33.76 45.49
N GLY A 49 13.77 34.39 44.49
CA GLY A 49 14.30 35.60 43.85
C GLY A 49 14.43 36.77 44.83
N LYS A 50 13.42 36.97 45.70
CA LYS A 50 13.47 37.99 46.77
C LYS A 50 14.54 37.71 47.81
N LEU A 51 14.72 36.44 48.19
CA LEU A 51 15.74 36.00 49.15
C LEU A 51 17.13 36.28 48.60
N LEU A 52 17.41 35.85 47.36
CA LEU A 52 18.73 36.05 46.76
C LEU A 52 19.06 37.52 46.54
N SER A 53 18.13 38.32 46.03
CA SER A 53 18.34 39.77 45.87
C SER A 53 18.60 40.46 47.21
N SER A 54 17.85 40.09 48.26
CA SER A 54 18.04 40.64 49.60
C SER A 54 19.36 40.21 50.24
N LEU A 55 19.73 38.93 50.12
CA LEU A 55 20.99 38.42 50.65
C LEU A 55 22.19 39.02 49.93
N LYS A 56 22.15 39.16 48.60
CA LYS A 56 23.23 39.81 47.83
C LYS A 56 23.50 41.24 48.30
N ASN A 57 22.46 41.99 48.66
CA ASN A 57 22.60 43.34 49.22
C ASN A 57 23.03 43.35 50.70
N PHE A 58 22.83 42.24 51.42
CA PHE A 58 23.10 42.12 52.83
C PHE A 58 24.53 41.64 53.14
N VAL A 59 25.13 40.84 52.26
CA VAL A 59 26.48 40.30 52.43
C VAL A 59 27.58 41.21 51.87
N ASP A 60 28.83 40.95 52.25
CA ASP A 60 29.97 41.72 51.76
C ASP A 60 30.58 41.09 50.50
N GLU A 61 30.46 39.77 50.34
CA GLU A 61 30.99 39.01 49.20
C GLU A 61 30.03 37.88 48.79
N VAL A 62 29.98 37.57 47.49
CA VAL A 62 29.24 36.42 46.96
C VAL A 62 30.23 35.47 46.28
N ILE A 63 30.16 34.19 46.64
CA ILE A 63 30.98 33.12 46.07
C ILE A 63 30.06 32.26 45.20
N TYR A 64 30.29 32.33 43.89
CA TYR A 64 29.59 31.55 42.88
C TYR A 64 30.36 30.27 42.58
N PHE A 65 29.73 29.10 42.71
CA PHE A 65 30.37 27.83 42.35
C PHE A 65 30.66 27.75 40.85
N SER A 66 29.90 28.44 39.99
CA SER A 66 30.16 28.49 38.56
C SER A 66 31.53 29.11 38.22
N ASP A 67 32.07 29.99 39.06
CA ASP A 67 33.42 30.58 38.91
C ASP A 67 34.54 29.56 39.17
N PHE A 68 34.23 28.45 39.84
CA PHE A 68 35.18 27.37 40.15
C PHE A 68 35.14 26.21 39.16
N CYS A 69 34.28 26.28 38.12
CA CYS A 69 34.32 25.39 36.97
C CYS A 69 35.46 25.80 36.02
N PHE A 70 36.35 24.86 35.69
CA PHE A 70 37.48 25.10 34.78
C PHE A 70 37.01 25.40 33.34
N SER A 71 36.01 24.66 32.86
CA SER A 71 35.35 24.87 31.58
C SER A 71 33.83 24.76 31.75
N ASN A 72 33.10 24.95 30.65
CA ASN A 72 31.64 25.04 30.68
C ASN A 72 30.94 23.77 31.19
N ASP A 73 31.54 22.60 31.00
CA ASP A 73 30.97 21.31 31.41
C ASP A 73 31.90 20.54 32.36
N THR A 74 32.38 21.24 33.40
CA THR A 74 33.24 20.66 34.44
C THR A 74 32.64 20.84 35.81
N TYR A 75 32.93 19.89 36.71
CA TYR A 75 32.52 19.97 38.10
C TYR A 75 33.31 21.09 38.80
N PRO A 76 32.66 21.94 39.63
CA PRO A 76 33.36 23.06 40.28
C PRO A 76 34.39 22.55 41.31
N ASN A 77 35.51 23.27 41.46
CA ASN A 77 36.46 23.02 42.53
C ASN A 77 35.89 23.49 43.89
N MET A 78 35.11 22.60 44.49
CA MET A 78 34.40 22.82 45.76
C MET A 78 35.35 23.17 46.90
N GLU A 79 36.45 22.42 47.04
CA GLU A 79 37.41 22.63 48.12
C GLU A 79 37.98 24.05 48.08
N LYS A 80 38.34 24.54 46.89
CA LYS A 80 38.82 25.91 46.71
C LYS A 80 37.74 26.95 47.06
N ALA A 81 36.51 26.75 46.61
CA ALA A 81 35.39 27.65 46.90
C ALA A 81 35.11 27.74 48.41
N LEU A 82 35.01 26.58 49.08
CA LEU A 82 34.76 26.49 50.52
C LEU A 82 35.92 27.05 51.34
N ASN A 83 37.17 26.81 50.95
CA ASN A 83 38.34 27.38 51.63
C ASN A 83 38.39 28.90 51.54
N ILE A 84 38.02 29.49 50.39
CA ILE A 84 37.90 30.94 50.23
C ILE A 84 36.77 31.48 51.11
N ALA A 85 35.61 30.83 51.12
CA ALA A 85 34.49 31.21 51.99
C ALA A 85 34.89 31.20 53.47
N LYS A 86 35.53 30.12 53.93
CA LYS A 86 36.01 29.98 55.30
C LYS A 86 37.06 31.02 55.67
N LYS A 87 37.99 31.32 54.76
CA LYS A 87 39.01 32.36 54.98
C LYS A 87 38.36 33.74 55.14
N LEU A 88 37.52 34.15 54.20
CA LEU A 88 36.86 35.47 54.24
C LEU A 88 35.95 35.61 55.47
N SER A 89 35.30 34.52 55.91
CA SER A 89 34.48 34.53 57.13
C SER A 89 35.34 34.70 58.38
N LYS A 90 36.54 34.09 58.41
CA LYS A 90 37.53 34.32 59.48
C LYS A 90 38.09 35.74 59.48
N ASP A 91 38.05 36.44 58.35
CA ASP A 91 38.40 37.85 58.21
C ASP A 91 37.23 38.79 58.58
N GLY A 92 36.11 38.24 59.05
CA GLY A 92 34.96 38.99 59.56
C GLY A 92 33.90 39.35 58.51
N LYS A 93 34.05 38.90 57.26
CA LYS A 93 33.09 39.19 56.19
C LYS A 93 31.82 38.33 56.28
N LYS A 94 30.70 38.87 55.81
CA LYS A 94 29.46 38.15 55.49
C LYS A 94 29.55 37.65 54.05
N ILE A 95 29.26 36.37 53.86
CA ILE A 95 29.45 35.68 52.59
C ILE A 95 28.17 34.98 52.20
N LEU A 96 27.81 35.09 50.93
CA LEU A 96 26.74 34.30 50.32
C LEU A 96 27.35 33.23 49.41
N LEU A 97 26.99 31.97 49.62
CA LEU A 97 27.53 30.83 48.86
C LEU A 97 26.44 30.25 47.95
N LEU A 98 26.63 30.33 46.62
CA LEU A 98 25.61 29.97 45.62
C LEU A 98 26.17 29.13 44.47
N PRO A 99 25.42 28.15 43.92
CA PRO A 99 24.27 27.47 44.48
C PRO A 99 24.69 26.09 45.03
N LEU A 100 24.79 25.93 46.36
CA LEU A 100 25.16 24.64 46.96
C LEU A 100 24.08 23.56 46.75
N GLY A 101 22.81 23.97 46.67
CA GLY A 101 21.68 23.05 46.56
C GLY A 101 21.73 22.16 45.32
N GLU A 102 22.12 22.70 44.18
CA GLU A 102 22.18 21.92 42.93
C GLU A 102 23.31 20.89 42.92
N LEU A 103 24.42 21.22 43.58
CA LEU A 103 25.51 20.29 43.77
C LEU A 103 25.08 19.13 44.69
N LEU A 104 24.36 19.45 45.77
CA LEU A 104 23.79 18.44 46.67
C LEU A 104 22.77 17.53 45.98
N ARG A 105 21.98 18.06 45.03
CA ARG A 105 21.01 17.26 44.25
C ARG A 105 21.70 16.24 43.36
N ILE A 106 22.74 16.68 42.64
CA ILE A 106 23.38 15.89 41.59
C ILE A 106 24.44 14.95 42.15
N ASP A 107 25.09 15.31 43.26
CA ASP A 107 26.11 14.50 43.91
C ASP A 107 25.81 14.34 45.42
N PRO A 108 25.30 13.17 45.85
CA PRO A 108 25.02 12.90 47.26
C PRO A 108 26.25 13.03 48.18
N LYS A 109 27.48 12.89 47.66
CA LYS A 109 28.70 13.04 48.46
C LYS A 109 28.89 14.46 49.00
N ILE A 110 28.15 15.43 48.48
CA ILE A 110 28.15 16.80 48.96
C ILE A 110 27.58 16.92 50.38
N GLU A 111 26.89 15.90 50.88
CA GLU A 111 26.52 15.80 52.29
C GLU A 111 27.74 15.98 53.24
N GLU A 112 28.91 15.42 52.88
CA GLU A 112 30.15 15.60 53.66
C GLU A 112 30.57 17.07 53.76
N ARG A 113 30.31 17.86 52.71
CA ARG A 113 30.61 19.30 52.67
C ARG A 113 29.63 20.11 53.49
N ILE A 114 28.40 19.64 53.65
CA ILE A 114 27.42 20.24 54.55
C ILE A 114 27.87 20.05 56.00
N TYR A 115 28.34 18.86 56.38
CA TYR A 115 28.95 18.62 57.69
C TYR A 115 30.22 19.46 57.91
N GLU A 116 31.10 19.52 56.92
CA GLU A 116 32.34 20.33 56.97
C GLU A 116 32.07 21.84 57.16
N LEU A 117 30.93 22.32 56.68
CA LEU A 117 30.46 23.70 56.89
C LEU A 117 29.78 23.87 58.26
N LEU A 118 29.02 22.88 58.74
CA LEU A 118 28.43 22.92 60.09
C LEU A 118 29.52 22.97 61.17
N ASP A 119 30.55 22.14 61.05
CA ASP A 119 31.66 22.05 62.01
C ASP A 119 32.63 23.23 61.94
N PHE A 120 32.50 24.11 60.95
CA PHE A 120 33.39 25.25 60.76
C PHE A 120 33.22 26.29 61.87
N GLN A 121 34.33 26.66 62.51
CA GLN A 121 34.33 27.60 63.63
C GLN A 121 35.07 28.90 63.32
N THR A 122 34.53 29.99 63.88
CA THR A 122 35.07 31.36 63.84
C THR A 122 34.95 32.02 65.22
N ILE A 123 35.52 33.21 65.37
CA ILE A 123 35.37 34.00 66.59
C ILE A 123 33.87 34.33 66.76
N PRO A 124 33.25 34.11 67.94
CA PRO A 124 31.84 34.37 68.13
C PRO A 124 31.42 35.79 67.73
N GLY A 125 30.43 35.90 66.85
CA GLY A 125 29.96 37.19 66.32
C GLY A 125 30.83 37.78 65.20
N PHE A 126 31.80 37.03 64.66
CA PHE A 126 32.74 37.49 63.64
C PHE A 126 32.53 36.73 62.31
N GLY A 127 32.06 37.43 61.27
CA GLY A 127 31.78 36.85 59.95
C GLY A 127 30.60 35.86 59.92
N ARG A 128 30.02 35.66 58.73
CA ARG A 128 28.90 34.73 58.50
C ARG A 128 28.94 34.13 57.10
N ILE A 129 28.47 32.89 56.96
CA ILE A 129 28.27 32.24 55.66
C ILE A 129 26.78 31.87 55.52
N TYR A 130 26.11 32.47 54.55
CA TYR A 130 24.72 32.21 54.22
C TYR A 130 24.65 31.24 53.03
N VAL A 131 23.90 30.16 53.21
CA VAL A 131 23.74 29.11 52.20
C VAL A 131 22.24 28.91 51.93
N PRO A 132 21.67 29.63 50.95
CA PRO A 132 20.29 29.45 50.58
C PRO A 132 20.14 28.18 49.72
N LEU A 133 19.06 27.45 49.97
CA LEU A 133 18.76 26.15 49.39
C LEU A 133 17.29 26.13 48.96
N TYR A 134 17.04 26.08 47.66
CA TYR A 134 15.70 25.96 47.12
C TYR A 134 15.24 24.51 47.15
N GLY A 135 14.01 24.19 47.56
CA GLY A 135 13.36 22.89 47.33
C GLY A 135 14.09 21.67 47.91
N LEU A 136 14.79 21.84 49.03
CA LEU A 136 15.63 20.82 49.67
C LEU A 136 15.26 20.56 51.13
N THR A 137 14.10 21.03 51.58
CA THR A 137 13.65 20.95 52.99
C THR A 137 13.69 19.53 53.53
N THR A 138 13.22 18.54 52.76
CA THR A 138 13.24 17.13 53.17
C THR A 138 14.66 16.61 53.33
N GLN A 139 15.51 16.80 52.32
CA GLN A 139 16.90 16.33 52.34
C GLN A 139 17.71 16.99 53.47
N ILE A 140 17.54 18.29 53.67
CA ILE A 140 18.21 19.02 54.75
C ILE A 140 17.66 18.63 56.12
N SER A 141 16.37 18.30 56.25
CA SER A 141 15.80 17.76 57.48
C SER A 141 16.40 16.39 57.83
N GLU A 142 16.62 15.53 56.84
CA GLU A 142 17.29 14.24 57.05
C GLU A 142 18.75 14.42 57.49
N ILE A 143 19.52 15.25 56.78
CA ILE A 143 20.91 15.57 57.13
C ILE A 143 20.98 16.16 58.55
N TRP A 144 20.10 17.12 58.86
CA TRP A 144 20.05 17.74 60.18
C TRP A 144 19.68 16.76 61.30
N ARG A 145 18.79 15.80 61.03
CA ARG A 145 18.42 14.76 62.00
C ARG A 145 19.58 13.85 62.34
N SER A 146 20.33 13.46 61.31
CA SER A 146 21.49 12.56 61.38
C SER A 146 22.73 13.23 61.98
N TYR A 147 22.78 14.56 61.99
CA TYR A 147 23.91 15.30 62.55
C TYR A 147 23.96 15.23 64.09
N LEU A 148 25.04 14.67 64.63
CA LEU A 148 25.19 14.35 66.05
C LEU A 148 25.29 15.59 66.96
N ASP A 149 25.99 16.65 66.54
CA ASP A 149 26.25 17.84 67.39
C ASP A 149 25.23 18.98 67.16
N LYS A 150 24.04 18.66 66.61
CA LYS A 150 23.03 19.64 66.20
C LYS A 150 22.55 20.59 67.31
N GLU A 151 22.55 20.14 68.57
CA GLU A 151 22.14 20.94 69.73
C GLU A 151 23.08 22.14 70.00
N ARG A 152 24.31 22.09 69.47
CA ARG A 152 25.28 23.19 69.57
C ARG A 152 25.22 24.16 68.39
N HIS A 153 24.29 23.97 67.48
CA HIS A 153 24.18 24.72 66.23
C HIS A 153 22.81 25.38 66.12
N ILE A 154 22.72 26.42 65.29
CA ILE A 154 21.44 27.02 64.96
C ILE A 154 20.77 26.15 63.89
N ALA A 155 19.54 25.70 64.16
CA ALA A 155 18.76 24.95 63.20
C ALA A 155 18.56 25.73 61.89
N PRO A 156 18.48 25.05 60.74
CA PRO A 156 18.19 25.69 59.46
C PRO A 156 17.00 26.63 59.54
N TYR A 157 17.12 27.76 58.84
CA TYR A 157 16.06 28.73 58.68
C TYR A 157 15.13 28.28 57.57
N LEU A 158 13.82 28.32 57.78
CA LEU A 158 12.80 27.98 56.79
C LEU A 158 11.92 29.20 56.54
N ILE A 159 11.73 29.58 55.28
CA ILE A 159 10.70 30.56 54.93
C ILE A 159 9.40 29.81 54.67
N GLU A 160 8.33 30.18 55.36
CA GLU A 160 7.00 29.58 55.24
C GLU A 160 6.37 29.98 53.90
N ASP A 161 6.65 29.20 52.88
CA ASP A 161 6.08 29.36 51.55
C ASP A 161 4.72 28.64 51.44
N PHE A 162 3.64 29.42 51.22
CA PHE A 162 2.28 28.88 51.08
C PHE A 162 2.07 28.13 49.75
N GLU A 163 2.77 28.57 48.70
CA GLU A 163 2.76 27.95 47.37
C GLU A 163 4.15 27.41 47.06
N LYS A 164 4.22 26.16 46.57
CA LYS A 164 5.48 25.50 46.22
C LYS A 164 5.58 25.36 44.71
N ASP A 165 6.63 25.92 44.12
CA ASP A 165 6.85 25.85 42.68
C ASP A 165 7.71 24.64 42.32
N ALA A 166 7.27 23.87 41.32
CA ALA A 166 8.03 22.75 40.79
C ALA A 166 8.80 23.16 39.53
N ILE A 167 10.10 22.83 39.50
CA ILE A 167 10.98 22.97 38.34
C ILE A 167 11.19 21.61 37.71
N ASN A 168 11.16 21.55 36.38
CA ASN A 168 11.52 20.37 35.62
C ASN A 168 12.77 20.66 34.78
N ALA A 169 13.83 19.92 35.07
CA ALA A 169 15.09 19.93 34.33
C ALA A 169 15.26 18.60 33.59
N TRP A 170 15.43 18.67 32.27
CA TRP A 170 15.66 17.50 31.43
C TRP A 170 17.08 17.50 30.89
N ILE A 171 17.84 16.46 31.19
CA ILE A 171 19.17 16.26 30.62
C ILE A 171 19.00 15.50 29.30
N VAL A 172 19.56 16.03 28.21
CA VAL A 172 19.53 15.38 26.90
C VAL A 172 20.88 14.76 26.56
N LYS A 173 20.85 13.63 25.85
CA LYS A 173 22.05 12.90 25.41
C LYS A 173 22.78 13.55 24.24
N ASP A 174 22.02 14.15 23.32
CA ASP A 174 22.55 14.77 22.11
C ASP A 174 22.32 16.28 22.16
N GLU A 175 23.34 17.04 21.78
CA GLU A 175 23.27 18.50 21.70
C GLU A 175 22.34 18.94 20.57
N ASN A 176 22.18 18.13 19.52
CA ASN A 176 21.30 18.43 18.39
C ASN A 176 19.84 18.62 18.82
N TYR A 177 19.42 17.99 19.93
CA TYR A 177 18.06 18.17 20.46
C TYR A 177 17.80 19.59 20.98
N LEU A 178 18.84 20.42 21.11
CA LEU A 178 18.75 21.80 21.55
C LEU A 178 18.59 22.81 20.41
N GLN A 179 18.66 22.39 19.15
CA GLN A 179 18.51 23.29 18.00
C GLN A 179 17.05 23.73 17.77
N VAL A 180 16.12 23.15 18.54
CA VAL A 180 14.68 23.41 18.44
C VAL A 180 14.27 24.63 19.27
N GLU A 181 13.42 25.50 18.69
CA GLU A 181 12.80 26.59 19.43
C GLU A 181 11.72 26.04 20.37
N LEU A 182 11.87 26.25 21.68
CA LEU A 182 10.91 25.81 22.69
C LEU A 182 10.29 27.00 23.41
N GLU A 183 8.97 27.16 23.29
CA GLU A 183 8.25 28.22 23.98
C GLU A 183 8.19 27.94 25.49
N GLY A 184 8.67 28.90 26.30
CA GLY A 184 8.63 28.79 27.76
C GLY A 184 9.55 27.71 28.35
N VAL A 185 10.60 27.32 27.63
CA VAL A 185 11.64 26.39 28.09
C VAL A 185 13.00 27.02 27.90
N SER A 186 13.81 27.04 28.95
CA SER A 186 15.18 27.57 28.87
C SER A 186 16.17 26.48 28.53
N VAL A 187 17.09 26.78 27.62
CA VAL A 187 18.11 25.85 27.16
C VAL A 187 19.46 26.19 27.77
N VAL A 188 20.13 25.18 28.32
CA VAL A 188 21.41 25.29 29.00
C VAL A 188 22.41 24.32 28.38
N LYS A 189 23.62 24.82 28.13
CA LYS A 189 24.76 24.01 27.68
C LYS A 189 25.83 24.01 28.77
N GLY A 190 26.16 22.84 29.27
CA GLY A 190 27.18 22.61 30.29
C GLY A 190 26.69 22.82 31.73
N PHE A 191 27.34 22.12 32.66
CA PHE A 191 27.02 22.22 34.09
C PHE A 191 27.27 23.62 34.68
N LYS A 192 28.24 24.38 34.16
CA LYS A 192 28.54 25.75 34.63
C LYS A 192 27.36 26.70 34.39
N GLU A 193 26.78 26.68 33.20
CA GLU A 193 25.60 27.50 32.88
C GLU A 193 24.37 27.06 33.68
N TYR A 194 24.25 25.76 33.98
CA TYR A 194 23.19 25.27 34.87
C TYR A 194 23.29 25.90 36.26
N LEU A 195 24.49 25.95 36.85
CA LEU A 195 24.70 26.63 38.14
C LEU A 195 24.36 28.12 38.04
N LYS A 196 24.76 28.81 36.97
CA LYS A 196 24.46 30.24 36.79
C LYS A 196 22.97 30.59 36.82
N LEU A 197 22.09 29.70 36.32
CA LEU A 197 20.64 29.92 36.43
C LEU A 197 20.20 30.14 37.88
N TRP A 198 20.74 29.33 38.79
CA TRP A 198 20.42 29.39 40.21
C TRP A 198 21.12 30.56 40.92
N GLU A 199 22.24 31.03 40.39
CA GLU A 199 22.99 32.18 40.91
C GLU A 199 22.29 33.52 40.60
N LEU A 200 21.57 33.63 39.48
CA LEU A 200 20.85 34.83 39.08
C LEU A 200 19.58 35.06 39.91
N GLY A 201 18.89 33.99 40.28
CA GLY A 201 17.67 33.98 41.11
C GLY A 201 16.36 34.01 40.32
N GLU A 202 16.42 34.16 39.00
CA GLU A 202 15.31 33.96 38.08
C GLU A 202 15.44 32.58 37.44
N VAL A 203 14.91 31.55 38.11
CA VAL A 203 15.00 30.16 37.63
C VAL A 203 13.75 29.81 36.81
N PRO A 204 13.90 29.43 35.53
CA PRO A 204 12.78 28.98 34.71
C PRO A 204 12.16 27.70 35.25
N SER A 205 10.83 27.55 35.15
CA SER A 205 10.12 26.34 35.59
C SER A 205 10.41 25.11 34.73
N LYS A 206 10.96 25.31 33.53
CA LYS A 206 11.32 24.27 32.56
C LYS A 206 12.70 24.56 31.99
N VAL A 207 13.62 23.61 32.16
CA VAL A 207 15.01 23.72 31.71
C VAL A 207 15.40 22.47 30.93
N VAL A 208 16.04 22.63 29.79
CA VAL A 208 16.65 21.53 29.02
C VAL A 208 18.15 21.72 29.03
N ILE A 209 18.88 20.69 29.41
CA ILE A 209 20.31 20.74 29.70
C ILE A 209 21.04 19.74 28.81
N TYR A 210 22.04 20.22 28.08
CA TYR A 210 23.07 19.34 27.51
C TYR A 210 24.33 19.43 28.35
N SER A 211 24.66 18.37 29.07
CA SER A 211 25.88 18.26 29.88
C SER A 211 26.30 16.80 29.93
N LYS A 212 27.48 16.48 29.38
CA LYS A 212 28.05 15.13 29.45
C LYS A 212 28.33 14.76 30.90
N LEU A 213 28.78 15.73 31.70
CA LEU A 213 28.99 15.54 33.13
C LEU A 213 27.70 15.12 33.85
N MET A 214 26.61 15.87 33.67
CA MET A 214 25.33 15.54 34.33
C MET A 214 24.73 14.24 33.81
N GLN A 215 24.92 13.88 32.53
CA GLN A 215 24.53 12.56 32.00
C GLN A 215 25.20 11.40 32.77
N HIS A 216 26.43 11.61 33.25
CA HIS A 216 27.15 10.61 34.06
C HIS A 216 26.75 10.64 35.54
N LEU A 217 26.51 11.83 36.10
CA LEU A 217 26.18 11.98 37.52
C LEU A 217 24.74 11.60 37.84
N VAL A 218 23.80 11.85 36.92
CA VAL A 218 22.36 11.59 37.11
C VAL A 218 21.97 10.30 36.37
N ASN A 219 22.09 9.17 37.06
CA ASN A 219 21.69 7.86 36.54
C ASN A 219 20.24 7.47 36.91
N VAL A 220 19.70 8.05 37.98
CA VAL A 220 18.33 7.86 38.48
C VAL A 220 17.62 9.22 38.48
N PRO A 221 16.34 9.30 38.07
CA PRO A 221 15.60 10.54 38.14
C PRO A 221 15.55 11.10 39.57
N ILE A 222 15.88 12.38 39.70
CA ILE A 222 15.74 13.12 40.97
C ILE A 222 14.32 13.67 41.01
N VAL A 223 13.59 13.40 42.09
CA VAL A 223 12.19 13.79 42.26
C VAL A 223 12.04 14.71 43.47
N GLY A 224 11.29 15.80 43.31
CA GLY A 224 11.01 16.77 44.37
C GLY A 224 10.47 18.09 43.80
N GLN A 225 10.78 19.20 44.46
CA GLN A 225 10.51 20.54 43.93
C GLN A 225 11.38 20.86 42.71
N VAL A 226 12.53 20.22 42.56
CA VAL A 226 13.35 20.27 41.34
C VAL A 226 13.49 18.84 40.84
N ASN A 227 12.81 18.55 39.74
CA ASN A 227 12.85 17.25 39.11
C ASN A 227 13.95 17.26 38.05
N VAL A 228 14.90 16.33 38.11
CA VAL A 228 15.98 16.20 37.13
C VAL A 228 15.90 14.82 36.49
N THR A 229 15.64 14.77 35.19
CA THR A 229 15.44 13.51 34.45
C THR A 229 16.34 13.43 33.22
N LEU A 230 17.05 12.31 33.06
CA LEU A 230 17.81 12.02 31.85
C LEU A 230 16.90 11.44 30.76
N LEU A 231 16.75 12.17 29.64
CA LEU A 231 16.03 11.72 28.45
C LEU A 231 16.97 10.88 27.57
N LYS A 232 16.58 9.62 27.35
CA LYS A 232 17.43 8.63 26.69
C LYS A 232 17.26 8.58 25.17
N SER A 233 16.17 9.15 24.63
CA SER A 233 15.84 9.13 23.19
C SER A 233 15.11 10.41 22.76
N PRO A 234 15.10 10.74 21.44
CA PRO A 234 14.31 11.86 20.93
C PRO A 234 12.79 11.64 21.11
N LYS A 235 12.33 10.38 21.12
CA LYS A 235 10.92 10.05 21.44
C LYS A 235 10.53 10.52 22.85
N GLU A 236 11.39 10.28 23.84
CA GLU A 236 11.15 10.76 25.21
C GLU A 236 11.12 12.29 25.26
N PHE A 237 11.96 12.97 24.49
CA PHE A 237 11.93 14.42 24.34
C PHE A 237 10.58 14.91 23.79
N ILE A 238 10.12 14.35 22.67
CA ILE A 238 8.83 14.69 22.06
C ILE A 238 7.68 14.47 23.06
N HIS A 239 7.73 13.37 23.81
CA HIS A 239 6.68 13.04 24.78
C HIS A 239 6.69 13.95 26.03
N GLN A 240 7.85 14.15 26.65
CA GLN A 240 7.95 14.85 27.94
C GLN A 240 8.01 16.37 27.80
N ILE A 241 8.70 16.88 26.78
CA ILE A 241 8.92 18.32 26.58
C ILE A 241 7.86 18.89 25.64
N LEU A 242 7.69 18.33 24.43
CA LEU A 242 6.68 18.81 23.47
C LEU A 242 5.25 18.37 23.80
N ARG A 243 5.08 17.42 24.74
CA ARG A 243 3.78 16.88 25.16
C ARG A 243 2.99 16.25 24.01
N VAL A 244 3.69 15.70 23.02
CA VAL A 244 3.07 14.99 21.88
C VAL A 244 3.20 13.49 22.11
N TYR A 245 2.07 12.78 22.15
CA TYR A 245 2.05 11.33 22.21
C TYR A 245 2.24 10.72 20.81
N THR A 246 3.27 9.90 20.65
CA THR A 246 3.59 9.18 19.41
C THR A 246 3.50 7.67 19.65
N PRO A 247 2.45 6.98 19.15
CA PRO A 247 2.25 5.54 19.33
C PRO A 247 3.14 4.70 18.39
N ILE A 248 4.43 5.01 18.35
CA ILE A 248 5.46 4.32 17.56
C ILE A 248 6.53 3.84 18.54
N GLU A 249 6.91 2.56 18.48
CA GLU A 249 8.02 2.03 19.29
C GLU A 249 9.34 2.70 18.89
N TYR A 250 10.21 3.00 19.85
CA TYR A 250 11.50 3.60 19.54
C TYR A 250 12.51 2.52 19.20
N LEU A 251 13.11 2.60 18.01
CA LEU A 251 14.20 1.76 17.56
C LEU A 251 15.42 2.64 17.31
N GLU A 252 16.57 2.26 17.86
CA GLU A 252 17.81 3.06 17.73
C GLU A 252 18.24 3.22 16.25
N THR A 253 17.97 2.21 15.43
CA THR A 253 18.21 2.25 13.98
C THR A 253 17.38 3.31 13.24
N GLU A 254 16.33 3.84 13.87
CA GLU A 254 15.43 4.85 13.31
C GLU A 254 15.62 6.23 13.98
N SER A 255 16.66 6.39 14.80
CA SER A 255 16.91 7.61 15.59
C SER A 255 16.94 8.89 14.73
N SER A 256 17.48 8.82 13.51
CA SER A 256 17.50 9.96 12.57
C SER A 256 16.09 10.46 12.21
N TYR A 257 15.12 9.56 11.98
CA TYR A 257 13.74 9.95 11.70
C TYR A 257 13.06 10.57 12.91
N TRP A 258 13.39 10.10 14.12
CA TRP A 258 12.90 10.70 15.36
C TRP A 258 13.47 12.11 15.59
N VAL A 259 14.73 12.35 15.26
CA VAL A 259 15.33 13.70 15.29
C VAL A 259 14.66 14.62 14.29
N GLN A 260 14.47 14.17 13.05
CA GLN A 260 13.75 14.95 12.04
C GLN A 260 12.29 15.25 12.46
N LEU A 261 11.60 14.29 13.07
CA LEU A 261 10.25 14.50 13.62
C LEU A 261 10.26 15.55 14.74
N LEU A 262 11.26 15.51 15.62
CA LEU A 262 11.43 16.49 16.70
C LEU A 262 11.60 17.92 16.13
N GLU A 263 12.43 18.08 15.11
CA GLU A 263 12.63 19.36 14.40
C GLU A 263 11.32 19.86 13.77
N GLU A 264 10.59 19.00 13.06
CA GLU A 264 9.35 19.41 12.41
C GLU A 264 8.24 19.75 13.41
N LEU A 265 8.11 19.00 14.52
CA LEU A 265 7.11 19.24 15.56
C LEU A 265 7.37 20.50 16.41
N SER A 266 8.63 20.89 16.56
CA SER A 266 9.02 22.07 17.34
C SER A 266 8.88 23.39 16.57
N SER A 267 8.71 23.33 15.24
CA SER A 267 8.51 24.52 14.40
C SER A 267 7.26 25.34 14.80
N LYS A 268 7.27 26.66 14.56
CA LYS A 268 6.25 27.65 15.01
C LYS A 268 4.79 27.30 14.67
N ASN A 269 4.55 26.34 13.78
CA ASN A 269 3.22 25.83 13.45
C ASN A 269 2.75 24.83 14.51
N LYS A 270 2.33 25.33 15.69
CA LYS A 270 1.77 24.53 16.80
C LYS A 270 0.87 23.41 16.27
N VAL A 271 1.34 22.17 16.40
CA VAL A 271 0.52 20.99 16.18
C VAL A 271 0.05 20.48 17.52
N LYS A 272 -1.26 20.26 17.66
CA LYS A 272 -1.87 19.80 18.92
C LYS A 272 -1.66 18.31 19.19
N SER A 273 -1.43 17.51 18.15
CA SER A 273 -1.27 16.05 18.26
C SER A 273 -0.44 15.46 17.11
N PHE A 274 0.09 14.26 17.30
CA PHE A 274 0.81 13.53 16.23
C PHE A 274 -0.08 13.26 15.01
N THR A 275 -1.36 12.92 15.24
CA THR A 275 -2.34 12.71 14.15
C THR A 275 -2.59 14.00 13.36
N ASP A 276 -2.68 15.15 14.02
CA ASP A 276 -2.84 16.43 13.33
C ASP A 276 -1.59 16.80 12.53
N TYR A 277 -0.40 16.39 12.99
CA TYR A 277 0.85 16.56 12.26
C TYR A 277 0.82 15.73 10.98
N LEU A 278 0.48 14.44 11.07
CA LEU A 278 0.37 13.54 9.92
C LEU A 278 -0.65 14.06 8.89
N ARG A 279 -1.83 14.51 9.35
CA ARG A 279 -2.85 15.13 8.48
C ARG A 279 -2.32 16.34 7.71
N LYS A 280 -1.59 17.24 8.38
CA LYS A 280 -0.95 18.40 7.73
C LYS A 280 0.16 17.95 6.77
N LYS A 281 1.03 17.03 7.18
CA LYS A 281 2.16 16.51 6.39
C LYS A 281 1.70 15.90 5.07
N PHE A 282 0.63 15.10 5.10
CA PHE A 282 0.08 14.43 3.92
C PHE A 282 -1.04 15.21 3.22
N ASN A 283 -1.41 16.39 3.74
CA ASN A 283 -2.49 17.25 3.25
C ASN A 283 -3.84 16.52 3.12
N VAL A 284 -4.29 15.90 4.22
CA VAL A 284 -5.57 15.16 4.28
C VAL A 284 -6.35 15.48 5.55
N ILE A 285 -7.68 15.36 5.48
CA ILE A 285 -8.57 15.55 6.64
C ILE A 285 -8.57 14.32 7.55
N ARG A 286 -8.51 13.12 6.96
CA ARG A 286 -8.49 11.83 7.66
C ARG A 286 -7.55 10.87 6.94
N PHE A 287 -7.12 9.82 7.64
CA PHE A 287 -6.39 8.73 7.02
C PHE A 287 -7.21 8.12 5.86
N SER A 288 -6.54 7.82 4.75
CA SER A 288 -7.07 7.12 3.59
C SER A 288 -5.98 6.19 3.05
N THR A 289 -6.36 4.99 2.64
CA THR A 289 -5.44 4.04 1.99
C THR A 289 -4.95 4.54 0.62
N GLU A 290 -5.64 5.50 0.01
CA GLU A 290 -5.20 6.20 -1.22
C GLU A 290 -3.86 6.94 -1.04
N LEU A 291 -3.44 7.24 0.19
CA LEU A 291 -2.11 7.79 0.44
C LEU A 291 -0.98 6.87 -0.03
N ILE A 292 -1.23 5.56 -0.15
CA ILE A 292 -0.28 4.57 -0.66
C ILE A 292 0.10 4.86 -2.11
N ASP A 293 -0.78 5.52 -2.89
CA ASP A 293 -0.50 5.89 -4.28
C ASP A 293 0.71 6.84 -4.40
N LYS A 294 0.98 7.61 -3.33
CA LYS A 294 2.11 8.53 -3.26
C LYS A 294 3.40 7.87 -2.82
N TRP A 295 3.37 6.60 -2.37
CA TRP A 295 4.49 5.92 -1.70
C TRP A 295 5.84 6.08 -2.42
N ARG A 296 5.86 5.92 -3.75
CA ARG A 296 7.07 6.07 -4.57
C ARG A 296 7.65 7.48 -4.59
N SER A 297 6.79 8.50 -4.49
CA SER A 297 7.19 9.91 -4.52
C SER A 297 7.65 10.42 -3.15
N LEU A 298 7.37 9.69 -2.08
CA LEU A 298 7.74 10.06 -0.72
C LEU A 298 9.23 9.81 -0.47
N ASN A 299 9.85 10.68 0.32
CA ASN A 299 11.17 10.40 0.89
C ASN A 299 11.07 9.38 2.04
N ASP A 300 12.21 8.91 2.54
CA ASP A 300 12.23 7.84 3.54
C ASP A 300 11.60 8.24 4.88
N PHE A 301 11.74 9.50 5.30
CA PHE A 301 11.06 10.01 6.49
C PHE A 301 9.54 10.01 6.33
N GLU A 302 9.04 10.44 5.17
CA GLU A 302 7.61 10.42 4.85
C GLU A 302 7.07 8.99 4.73
N LYS A 303 7.84 8.05 4.16
CA LYS A 303 7.48 6.62 4.13
C LYS A 303 7.43 6.04 5.55
N TRP A 304 8.39 6.36 6.40
CA TRP A 304 8.41 5.96 7.81
C TRP A 304 7.14 6.46 8.53
N LEU A 305 6.79 7.75 8.37
CA LEU A 305 5.55 8.31 8.92
C LEU A 305 4.30 7.61 8.40
N LEU A 306 4.18 7.46 7.07
CA LEU A 306 3.01 6.84 6.44
C LEU A 306 2.88 5.37 6.85
N PHE A 307 3.98 4.62 6.89
CA PHE A 307 4.03 3.22 7.32
C PHE A 307 3.46 3.04 8.74
N TYR A 308 3.93 3.82 9.70
CA TYR A 308 3.42 3.74 11.07
C TYR A 308 2.00 4.27 11.19
N TRP A 309 1.60 5.26 10.39
CA TRP A 309 0.20 5.71 10.38
C TRP A 309 -0.74 4.63 9.85
N ILE A 310 -0.38 3.96 8.75
CA ILE A 310 -1.11 2.80 8.20
C ILE A 310 -1.25 1.71 9.26
N LYS A 311 -0.15 1.37 9.94
CA LYS A 311 -0.10 0.31 10.98
C LYS A 311 -1.01 0.61 12.18
N GLN A 312 -1.22 1.89 12.50
CA GLN A 312 -2.10 2.33 13.60
C GLN A 312 -3.58 2.37 13.20
N GLU A 313 -3.90 2.81 11.97
CA GLU A 313 -5.28 3.05 11.53
C GLU A 313 -5.96 1.79 10.97
N LEU A 314 -5.19 0.82 10.45
CA LEU A 314 -5.75 -0.39 9.87
C LEU A 314 -6.23 -1.38 10.94
N LYS A 315 -7.54 -1.39 11.15
CA LYS A 315 -8.23 -2.29 12.10
C LYS A 315 -8.83 -3.54 11.45
N ASN A 316 -9.02 -3.55 10.13
CA ASN A 316 -9.64 -4.68 9.43
C ASN A 316 -8.66 -5.84 9.32
N THR A 317 -8.78 -6.83 10.21
CA THR A 317 -7.91 -8.02 10.25
C THR A 317 -8.03 -8.94 9.05
N ASN A 318 -9.12 -8.82 8.28
CA ASN A 318 -9.37 -9.62 7.08
C ASN A 318 -8.84 -8.93 5.82
N SER A 319 -8.21 -7.76 5.92
CA SER A 319 -7.61 -7.09 4.75
C SER A 319 -6.20 -7.63 4.48
N TYR A 320 -5.87 -7.77 3.19
CA TYR A 320 -4.53 -8.14 2.74
C TYR A 320 -3.49 -7.12 3.20
N LEU A 321 -3.81 -5.82 3.11
CA LEU A 321 -2.93 -4.76 3.57
C LEU A 321 -2.63 -4.87 5.07
N HIS A 322 -3.65 -5.18 5.90
CA HIS A 322 -3.43 -5.39 7.33
C HIS A 322 -2.50 -6.58 7.60
N HIS A 323 -2.68 -7.69 6.87
CA HIS A 323 -1.80 -8.84 7.01
C HIS A 323 -0.34 -8.49 6.63
N ALA A 324 -0.16 -7.78 5.51
CA ALA A 324 1.16 -7.34 5.08
C ALA A 324 1.81 -6.39 6.09
N ILE A 325 1.15 -5.29 6.46
CA ILE A 325 1.73 -4.26 7.34
C ILE A 325 2.03 -4.78 8.75
N LYS A 326 1.20 -5.70 9.27
CA LYS A 326 1.38 -6.25 10.62
C LYS A 326 2.64 -7.10 10.71
N ASN A 327 2.95 -7.85 9.66
CA ASN A 327 4.14 -8.70 9.57
C ASN A 327 5.39 -7.91 9.18
N THR A 328 5.24 -6.70 8.65
CA THR A 328 6.36 -5.81 8.35
C THR A 328 6.92 -5.15 9.63
N ARG A 329 8.24 -5.30 9.84
CA ARG A 329 8.96 -4.67 10.95
C ARG A 329 9.45 -3.26 10.60
N SER A 330 10.03 -3.10 9.42
CA SER A 330 10.58 -1.85 8.91
C SER A 330 9.84 -1.42 7.63
N PHE A 331 9.59 -0.13 7.46
CA PHE A 331 8.97 0.40 6.24
C PHE A 331 9.77 0.05 4.97
N LEU A 332 11.08 -0.21 5.08
CA LEU A 332 11.94 -0.64 3.97
C LEU A 332 11.53 -2.02 3.43
N ASP A 333 10.99 -2.89 4.29
CA ASP A 333 10.53 -4.23 3.93
C ASP A 333 9.07 -4.25 3.45
N PHE A 334 8.38 -3.10 3.43
CA PHE A 334 6.95 -3.06 3.17
C PHE A 334 6.61 -3.56 1.76
N GLU A 335 7.32 -3.08 0.73
CA GLU A 335 7.13 -3.52 -0.66
C GLU A 335 7.36 -5.04 -0.81
N LYS A 336 8.43 -5.56 -0.19
CA LYS A 336 8.74 -7.00 -0.17
C LYS A 336 7.63 -7.80 0.52
N THR A 337 7.14 -7.31 1.65
CA THR A 337 6.11 -7.98 2.44
C THR A 337 4.78 -8.04 1.68
N VAL A 338 4.41 -6.97 0.97
CA VAL A 338 3.21 -6.95 0.11
C VAL A 338 3.24 -8.07 -0.94
N TRP A 339 4.42 -8.45 -1.45
CA TRP A 339 4.53 -9.60 -2.36
C TRP A 339 4.37 -10.95 -1.68
N LEU A 340 5.00 -11.12 -0.51
CA LEU A 340 5.19 -12.42 0.15
C LEU A 340 4.04 -12.82 1.08
N SER A 341 3.28 -11.84 1.60
CA SER A 341 2.21 -12.08 2.57
C SER A 341 1.11 -13.02 2.08
N VAL A 342 0.90 -13.12 0.76
CA VAL A 342 -0.07 -14.05 0.18
C VAL A 342 0.18 -15.51 0.54
N PHE A 343 1.45 -15.90 0.75
CA PHE A 343 1.82 -17.27 1.13
C PHE A 343 1.60 -17.58 2.61
N GLN A 344 1.38 -16.56 3.44
CA GLN A 344 1.18 -16.69 4.88
C GLN A 344 -0.30 -16.70 5.27
N LEU A 345 -1.20 -16.44 4.32
CA LEU A 345 -2.63 -16.46 4.55
C LEU A 345 -3.12 -17.91 4.70
N PRO A 346 -3.93 -18.21 5.73
CA PRO A 346 -4.51 -19.55 5.89
C PRO A 346 -5.50 -19.87 4.75
N GLU A 347 -6.21 -18.85 4.26
CA GLU A 347 -7.11 -18.93 3.12
C GLU A 347 -7.04 -17.65 2.28
N ILE A 348 -7.03 -17.82 0.95
CA ILE A 348 -6.99 -16.71 -0.01
C ILE A 348 -8.39 -16.53 -0.61
N THR A 349 -9.02 -15.41 -0.27
CA THR A 349 -10.33 -15.00 -0.79
C THR A 349 -10.17 -14.10 -2.02
N PRO A 350 -11.24 -13.92 -2.84
CA PRO A 350 -11.21 -12.99 -3.95
C PRO A 350 -10.90 -11.54 -3.55
N GLU A 351 -11.35 -11.09 -2.38
CA GLU A 351 -11.04 -9.78 -1.83
C GLU A 351 -9.53 -9.62 -1.56
N HIS A 352 -8.87 -10.64 -1.00
CA HIS A 352 -7.42 -10.62 -0.79
C HIS A 352 -6.68 -10.46 -2.13
N ILE A 353 -7.11 -11.18 -3.17
CA ILE A 353 -6.49 -11.11 -4.50
C ILE A 353 -6.66 -9.71 -5.10
N ARG A 354 -7.88 -9.15 -5.05
CA ARG A 354 -8.16 -7.79 -5.55
C ARG A 354 -7.34 -6.73 -4.83
N GLU A 355 -7.34 -6.77 -3.50
CA GLU A 355 -6.61 -5.80 -2.68
C GLU A 355 -5.10 -5.92 -2.92
N ARG A 356 -4.55 -7.13 -3.01
CA ARG A 356 -3.13 -7.35 -3.33
C ARG A 356 -2.75 -6.78 -4.70
N VAL A 357 -3.52 -7.07 -5.75
CA VAL A 357 -3.26 -6.56 -7.11
C VAL A 357 -3.31 -5.03 -7.11
N ASP A 358 -4.29 -4.43 -6.43
CA ASP A 358 -4.39 -2.98 -6.27
C ASP A 358 -3.16 -2.41 -5.55
N LEU A 359 -2.74 -2.99 -4.42
CA LEU A 359 -1.58 -2.53 -3.66
C LEU A 359 -0.27 -2.59 -4.45
N ILE A 360 0.00 -3.68 -5.17
CA ILE A 360 1.23 -3.82 -5.97
C ILE A 360 1.24 -2.75 -7.08
N LYS A 361 0.09 -2.46 -7.70
CA LYS A 361 -0.06 -1.39 -8.69
C LYS A 361 0.17 -0.01 -8.08
N LYS A 362 -0.44 0.29 -6.93
CA LYS A 362 -0.32 1.57 -6.21
C LYS A 362 1.11 1.85 -5.73
N LEU A 363 1.77 0.81 -5.21
CA LEU A 363 3.19 0.86 -4.83
C LEU A 363 4.13 0.87 -6.06
N ASN A 364 3.59 0.63 -7.26
CA ASN A 364 4.32 0.57 -8.53
C ASN A 364 5.56 -0.34 -8.41
N ILE A 365 5.37 -1.55 -7.88
CA ILE A 365 6.46 -2.52 -7.70
C ILE A 365 6.65 -3.26 -9.02
N LYS A 366 7.72 -2.92 -9.75
CA LYS A 366 7.98 -3.47 -11.10
C LYS A 366 8.51 -4.90 -11.08
N THR A 367 9.20 -5.28 -10.02
CA THR A 367 9.89 -6.56 -9.93
C THR A 367 9.57 -7.22 -8.59
N PRO A 368 9.06 -8.47 -8.59
CA PRO A 368 8.85 -9.22 -7.36
C PRO A 368 10.21 -9.56 -6.71
N PRO A 369 10.24 -9.71 -5.37
CA PRO A 369 11.43 -10.20 -4.68
C PRO A 369 11.75 -11.64 -5.09
N ILE A 370 13.03 -12.05 -5.03
CA ILE A 370 13.46 -13.39 -5.46
C ILE A 370 12.76 -14.51 -4.66
N GLU A 371 12.47 -14.25 -3.38
CA GLU A 371 11.76 -15.18 -2.51
C GLU A 371 10.34 -15.48 -3.00
N TYR A 372 9.70 -14.55 -3.72
CA TYR A 372 8.38 -14.79 -4.30
C TYR A 372 8.42 -15.91 -5.34
N SER A 373 9.42 -15.89 -6.23
CA SER A 373 9.61 -16.94 -7.23
C SER A 373 9.91 -18.29 -6.59
N ILE A 374 10.74 -18.31 -5.54
CA ILE A 374 11.08 -19.53 -4.80
C ILE A 374 9.83 -20.16 -4.15
N GLU A 375 8.97 -19.36 -3.53
CA GLU A 375 7.72 -19.87 -2.95
C GLU A 375 6.72 -20.34 -4.02
N LEU A 376 6.65 -19.62 -5.15
CA LEU A 376 5.80 -19.98 -6.28
C LEU A 376 6.21 -21.32 -6.93
N GLU A 377 7.50 -21.60 -7.03
CA GLU A 377 8.03 -22.86 -7.58
C GLU A 377 7.72 -24.09 -6.73
N LYS A 378 7.50 -23.91 -5.42
CA LYS A 378 7.12 -25.01 -4.50
C LYS A 378 5.65 -25.43 -4.64
N MET A 379 4.84 -24.70 -5.41
CA MET A 379 3.41 -24.96 -5.57
C MET A 379 3.11 -25.84 -6.79
N ASP A 380 2.64 -27.06 -6.53
CA ASP A 380 2.24 -28.01 -7.58
C ASP A 380 0.78 -27.87 -8.03
N ASP A 381 -0.11 -27.41 -7.14
CA ASP A 381 -1.55 -27.28 -7.40
C ASP A 381 -1.83 -26.01 -8.24
N PRO A 382 -2.27 -26.14 -9.51
CA PRO A 382 -2.49 -25.00 -10.40
C PRO A 382 -3.55 -24.03 -9.88
N LEU A 383 -4.58 -24.52 -9.17
CA LEU A 383 -5.66 -23.68 -8.65
C LEU A 383 -5.16 -22.83 -7.47
N LYS A 384 -4.38 -23.43 -6.56
CA LYS A 384 -3.74 -22.67 -5.46
C LYS A 384 -2.73 -21.68 -6.00
N LYS A 385 -1.96 -22.07 -7.02
CA LYS A 385 -1.00 -21.20 -7.70
C LYS A 385 -1.67 -19.98 -8.33
N LEU A 386 -2.82 -20.16 -9.00
CA LEU A 386 -3.60 -19.04 -9.55
C LEU A 386 -4.00 -17.99 -8.51
N LYS A 387 -4.31 -18.42 -7.27
CA LYS A 387 -4.71 -17.50 -6.19
C LYS A 387 -3.58 -16.61 -5.68
N VAL A 388 -2.31 -16.99 -5.88
CA VAL A 388 -1.16 -16.18 -5.45
C VAL A 388 -0.58 -15.29 -6.55
N LEU A 389 -0.95 -15.51 -7.81
CA LEU A 389 -0.45 -14.74 -8.95
C LEU A 389 -1.15 -13.37 -9.03
N SER A 390 -0.39 -12.30 -9.21
CA SER A 390 -0.95 -10.94 -9.38
C SER A 390 -1.28 -10.60 -10.84
N GLY A 391 -0.60 -11.25 -11.79
CA GLY A 391 -0.69 -10.98 -13.23
C GLY A 391 -0.05 -9.66 -13.68
N ILE A 392 0.74 -9.01 -12.81
CA ILE A 392 1.40 -7.74 -13.09
C ILE A 392 2.64 -7.94 -13.96
N THR A 393 3.43 -8.98 -13.69
CA THR A 393 4.62 -9.29 -14.49
C THR A 393 4.30 -10.23 -15.66
N ILE A 394 5.13 -10.16 -16.71
CA ILE A 394 5.03 -11.10 -17.84
C ILE A 394 5.19 -12.56 -17.40
N LEU A 395 6.09 -12.83 -16.44
CA LEU A 395 6.31 -14.17 -15.90
C LEU A 395 5.07 -14.70 -15.18
N GLU A 396 4.37 -13.87 -14.41
CA GLU A 396 3.10 -14.27 -13.80
C GLU A 396 2.00 -14.49 -14.84
N LYS A 397 1.91 -13.66 -15.89
CA LYS A 397 0.96 -13.87 -16.99
C LYS A 397 1.18 -15.22 -17.70
N ILE A 398 2.44 -15.59 -17.95
CA ILE A 398 2.82 -16.91 -18.49
C ILE A 398 2.30 -18.02 -17.56
N GLU A 399 2.55 -17.88 -16.26
CA GLU A 399 2.16 -18.88 -15.27
C GLU A 399 0.64 -19.00 -15.12
N ILE A 400 -0.10 -17.89 -15.21
CA ILE A 400 -1.57 -17.86 -15.24
C ILE A 400 -2.09 -18.72 -16.40
N ILE A 401 -1.60 -18.51 -17.62
CA ILE A 401 -2.03 -19.27 -18.80
C ILE A 401 -1.73 -20.76 -18.61
N LYS A 402 -0.53 -21.11 -18.14
CA LYS A 402 -0.16 -22.51 -17.86
C LYS A 402 -1.08 -23.16 -16.83
N CYS A 403 -1.36 -22.46 -15.72
CA CYS A 403 -2.22 -23.00 -14.67
C CYS A 403 -3.65 -23.23 -15.19
N ILE A 404 -4.20 -22.30 -15.96
CA ILE A 404 -5.53 -22.44 -16.56
C ILE A 404 -5.55 -23.59 -17.56
N GLY A 405 -4.53 -23.72 -18.42
CA GLY A 405 -4.38 -24.86 -19.32
C GLY A 405 -4.36 -26.20 -18.58
N SER A 406 -3.65 -26.28 -17.44
CA SER A 406 -3.63 -27.46 -16.58
C SER A 406 -4.98 -27.74 -15.91
N CYS A 407 -5.68 -26.72 -15.41
CA CYS A 407 -7.03 -26.87 -14.85
C CYS A 407 -8.03 -27.40 -15.91
N LEU A 408 -7.98 -26.86 -17.12
CA LEU A 408 -8.82 -27.32 -18.24
C LEU A 408 -8.52 -28.79 -18.60
N LYS A 409 -7.24 -29.21 -18.58
CA LYS A 409 -6.85 -30.61 -18.80
C LYS A 409 -7.41 -31.55 -17.74
N GLN A 410 -7.57 -31.09 -16.51
CA GLN A 410 -8.15 -31.84 -15.40
C GLN A 410 -9.70 -31.78 -15.37
N GLY A 411 -10.34 -31.17 -16.36
CA GLY A 411 -11.79 -31.07 -16.46
C GLY A 411 -12.41 -29.91 -15.66
N GLY A 412 -11.59 -28.98 -15.16
CA GLY A 412 -12.08 -27.77 -14.50
C GLY A 412 -12.78 -26.82 -15.46
N GLU A 413 -13.80 -26.11 -15.00
CA GLU A 413 -14.54 -25.14 -15.81
C GLU A 413 -14.00 -23.71 -15.59
N ILE A 414 -13.85 -22.93 -16.67
CA ILE A 414 -13.40 -21.51 -16.64
C ILE A 414 -14.26 -20.67 -15.70
N VAL A 415 -15.54 -21.01 -15.60
CA VAL A 415 -16.54 -20.34 -14.77
C VAL A 415 -16.09 -20.25 -13.31
N GLU A 416 -15.48 -21.31 -12.78
CA GLU A 416 -14.99 -21.39 -11.40
C GLU A 416 -13.74 -20.52 -11.16
N LEU A 417 -13.01 -20.18 -12.21
CA LEU A 417 -11.77 -19.38 -12.16
C LEU A 417 -11.99 -17.92 -12.56
N SER A 418 -13.17 -17.61 -13.08
CA SER A 418 -13.46 -16.34 -13.78
C SER A 418 -13.15 -15.10 -12.96
N GLU A 419 -13.47 -15.09 -11.66
CA GLU A 419 -13.24 -13.94 -10.79
C GLU A 419 -11.74 -13.68 -10.55
N ILE A 420 -10.95 -14.74 -10.41
CA ILE A 420 -9.50 -14.66 -10.22
C ILE A 420 -8.87 -14.08 -11.49
N ILE A 421 -9.17 -14.66 -12.66
CA ILE A 421 -8.57 -14.25 -13.94
C ILE A 421 -8.98 -12.82 -14.30
N LYS A 422 -10.25 -12.46 -14.08
CA LYS A 422 -10.74 -11.09 -14.29
C LYS A 422 -10.00 -10.07 -13.43
N THR A 423 -9.53 -10.47 -12.24
CA THR A 423 -8.77 -9.61 -11.35
C THR A 423 -7.29 -9.52 -11.74
N THR A 424 -6.67 -10.65 -12.08
CA THR A 424 -5.21 -10.76 -12.25
C THR A 424 -4.77 -10.55 -13.70
N PHE A 425 -5.52 -11.04 -14.67
CA PHE A 425 -5.24 -10.88 -16.10
C PHE A 425 -6.52 -10.60 -16.91
N PRO A 426 -7.10 -9.38 -16.80
CA PRO A 426 -8.39 -9.03 -17.41
C PRO A 426 -8.47 -9.27 -18.92
N ASP A 427 -7.41 -8.89 -19.66
CA ASP A 427 -7.37 -9.06 -21.12
C ASP A 427 -7.50 -10.54 -21.52
N PHE A 428 -6.81 -11.43 -20.79
CA PHE A 428 -6.92 -12.87 -21.03
C PHE A 428 -8.30 -13.41 -20.65
N TYR A 429 -8.91 -12.88 -19.58
CA TYR A 429 -10.30 -13.21 -19.26
C TYR A 429 -11.27 -12.80 -20.38
N TYR A 430 -11.06 -11.67 -21.07
CA TYR A 430 -11.86 -11.28 -22.22
C TYR A 430 -11.67 -12.19 -23.42
N TYR A 431 -10.44 -12.61 -23.70
CA TYR A 431 -10.16 -13.63 -24.71
C TYR A 431 -10.88 -14.96 -24.42
N LEU A 432 -10.90 -15.41 -23.16
CA LEU A 432 -11.63 -16.63 -22.75
C LEU A 432 -13.16 -16.48 -22.80
N SER A 433 -13.68 -15.25 -22.78
CA SER A 433 -15.12 -14.95 -22.68
C SER A 433 -15.74 -14.77 -24.07
N PHE A 434 -15.77 -15.85 -24.85
CA PHE A 434 -16.33 -15.83 -26.20
C PHE A 434 -17.84 -15.46 -26.20
N PRO A 435 -18.28 -14.49 -27.02
CA PRO A 435 -19.67 -14.05 -27.02
C PRO A 435 -20.59 -15.04 -27.74
N ASP A 436 -21.89 -14.98 -27.43
CA ASP A 436 -22.89 -15.75 -28.15
C ASP A 436 -23.16 -15.16 -29.54
N LEU A 437 -22.79 -15.91 -30.58
CA LEU A 437 -22.99 -15.55 -31.98
C LEU A 437 -24.42 -15.83 -32.49
N GLY A 438 -25.29 -16.44 -31.67
CA GLY A 438 -26.61 -16.90 -32.08
C GLY A 438 -26.61 -18.24 -32.83
N ASP A 439 -25.43 -18.87 -32.99
CA ASP A 439 -25.27 -20.21 -33.56
C ASP A 439 -24.63 -21.16 -32.52
N PRO A 440 -25.39 -22.12 -31.97
CA PRO A 440 -24.88 -23.04 -30.96
C PRO A 440 -23.68 -23.87 -31.41
N PHE A 441 -23.59 -24.21 -32.70
CA PHE A 441 -22.46 -24.97 -33.23
C PHE A 441 -21.20 -24.10 -33.28
N LEU A 442 -21.28 -22.87 -33.80
CA LEU A 442 -20.14 -21.96 -33.84
C LEU A 442 -19.66 -21.61 -32.43
N ASN A 443 -20.59 -21.33 -31.52
CA ASN A 443 -20.26 -21.05 -30.12
C ASN A 443 -19.49 -22.22 -29.49
N LYS A 444 -19.95 -23.46 -29.74
CA LYS A 444 -19.26 -24.66 -29.25
C LYS A 444 -17.88 -24.81 -29.90
N TYR A 445 -17.80 -24.62 -31.22
CA TYR A 445 -16.56 -24.72 -31.99
C TYR A 445 -15.49 -23.75 -31.45
N PHE A 446 -15.78 -22.45 -31.41
CA PHE A 446 -14.79 -21.45 -31.03
C PHE A 446 -14.43 -21.51 -29.56
N GLN A 447 -15.37 -21.84 -28.68
CA GLN A 447 -15.04 -22.10 -27.28
C GLN A 447 -14.10 -23.31 -27.15
N CYS A 448 -14.34 -24.39 -27.90
CA CYS A 448 -13.47 -25.56 -27.92
C CYS A 448 -12.07 -25.20 -28.46
N TYR A 449 -12.00 -24.43 -29.55
CA TYR A 449 -10.75 -23.96 -30.14
C TYR A 449 -9.92 -23.11 -29.16
N ILE A 450 -10.53 -22.09 -28.54
CA ILE A 450 -9.88 -21.22 -27.54
C ILE A 450 -9.36 -22.06 -26.37
N ASN A 451 -10.19 -22.97 -25.84
CA ASN A 451 -9.78 -23.86 -24.75
C ASN A 451 -8.62 -24.76 -25.17
N SER A 452 -8.64 -25.31 -26.39
CA SER A 452 -7.55 -26.10 -26.94
C SER A 452 -6.26 -25.29 -27.08
N LYS A 453 -6.33 -24.04 -27.57
CA LYS A 453 -5.17 -23.12 -27.70
C LYS A 453 -4.56 -22.81 -26.34
N VAL A 454 -5.39 -22.57 -25.33
CA VAL A 454 -4.95 -22.36 -23.93
C VAL A 454 -4.42 -23.64 -23.27
N ARG A 455 -4.88 -24.83 -23.66
CA ARG A 455 -4.29 -26.11 -23.24
C ARG A 455 -2.99 -26.43 -23.97
N ASN A 456 -2.74 -25.73 -25.08
CA ASN A 456 -1.74 -26.07 -26.10
C ASN A 456 -1.86 -27.53 -26.54
N GLU A 457 -3.09 -27.94 -26.88
CA GLU A 457 -3.45 -29.32 -27.20
C GLU A 457 -4.59 -29.38 -28.22
N LEU A 458 -4.38 -30.09 -29.33
CA LEU A 458 -5.44 -30.46 -30.27
C LEU A 458 -6.29 -31.59 -29.65
N THR A 459 -7.48 -31.25 -29.18
CA THR A 459 -8.39 -32.20 -28.50
C THR A 459 -9.22 -33.00 -29.51
N GLU A 460 -9.65 -34.21 -29.12
CA GLU A 460 -10.54 -35.03 -29.96
C GLU A 460 -11.89 -34.33 -30.21
N GLU A 461 -12.42 -33.60 -29.22
CA GLU A 461 -13.64 -32.80 -29.42
C GLU A 461 -13.47 -31.75 -30.53
N LEU A 462 -12.32 -31.05 -30.56
CA LEU A 462 -12.05 -30.08 -31.62
C LEU A 462 -11.88 -30.77 -32.99
N LYS A 463 -11.25 -31.95 -33.05
CA LYS A 463 -11.14 -32.75 -34.29
C LYS A 463 -12.52 -33.14 -34.83
N ASP A 464 -13.42 -33.60 -33.96
CA ASP A 464 -14.78 -33.97 -34.36
C ASP A 464 -15.58 -32.75 -34.83
N LEU A 465 -15.45 -31.61 -34.14
CA LEU A 465 -16.12 -30.37 -34.51
C LEU A 465 -15.66 -29.84 -35.86
N VAL A 466 -14.35 -29.84 -36.15
CA VAL A 466 -13.84 -29.36 -37.45
C VAL A 466 -14.22 -30.30 -38.60
N ARG A 467 -14.18 -31.62 -38.40
CA ARG A 467 -14.65 -32.59 -39.40
C ARG A 467 -16.12 -32.40 -39.69
N SER A 468 -16.93 -32.23 -38.64
CA SER A 468 -18.36 -32.01 -38.83
C SER A 468 -18.68 -30.65 -39.47
N ALA A 469 -17.85 -29.63 -39.26
CA ALA A 469 -17.98 -28.36 -39.97
C ALA A 469 -17.67 -28.49 -41.46
N ALA A 470 -16.64 -29.27 -41.80
CA ALA A 470 -16.24 -29.60 -43.16
C ALA A 470 -17.33 -30.41 -43.89
N GLU A 471 -17.80 -31.51 -43.30
CA GLU A 471 -18.86 -32.36 -43.88
C GLU A 471 -20.15 -31.59 -44.16
N ARG A 472 -20.50 -30.64 -43.28
CA ARG A 472 -21.69 -29.79 -43.41
C ARG A 472 -21.45 -28.55 -44.25
N ASN A 473 -20.25 -28.37 -44.82
CA ASN A 473 -19.90 -27.25 -45.68
C ASN A 473 -20.23 -25.89 -45.03
N ILE A 474 -19.98 -25.76 -43.73
CA ILE A 474 -20.47 -24.62 -42.91
C ILE A 474 -19.94 -23.29 -43.43
N ILE A 475 -18.69 -23.24 -43.91
CA ILE A 475 -18.08 -22.01 -44.40
C ILE A 475 -18.92 -21.33 -45.49
N TRP A 476 -19.58 -22.11 -46.35
CA TRP A 476 -20.35 -21.62 -47.50
C TRP A 476 -21.71 -21.03 -47.12
N LYS A 477 -22.12 -21.18 -45.85
CA LYS A 477 -23.32 -20.51 -45.31
C LYS A 477 -23.11 -19.02 -45.06
N PHE A 478 -21.85 -18.56 -45.03
CA PHE A 478 -21.50 -17.17 -44.74
C PHE A 478 -21.25 -16.39 -46.03
N PRO A 479 -21.67 -15.11 -46.11
CA PRO A 479 -21.34 -14.27 -47.24
C PRO A 479 -19.83 -14.07 -47.34
N SER A 480 -19.33 -13.77 -48.54
CA SER A 480 -17.95 -13.31 -48.69
C SER A 480 -17.75 -11.99 -47.95
N ARG A 481 -16.56 -11.77 -47.39
CA ARG A 481 -16.18 -10.52 -46.71
C ARG A 481 -16.52 -9.29 -47.55
N ASN A 482 -16.14 -9.29 -48.82
CA ASN A 482 -16.36 -8.14 -49.69
C ASN A 482 -17.86 -7.84 -49.89
N SER A 483 -18.70 -8.87 -50.05
CA SER A 483 -20.16 -8.71 -50.12
C SER A 483 -20.74 -8.10 -48.85
N LEU A 484 -20.20 -8.50 -47.69
CA LEU A 484 -20.63 -7.95 -46.41
C LEU A 484 -20.16 -6.49 -46.21
N LEU A 485 -18.92 -6.18 -46.58
CA LEU A 485 -18.35 -4.83 -46.46
C LEU A 485 -19.09 -3.79 -47.32
N GLU A 486 -19.69 -4.19 -48.45
CA GLU A 486 -20.53 -3.30 -49.26
C GLU A 486 -21.72 -2.71 -48.46
N LYS A 487 -22.26 -3.45 -47.48
CA LYS A 487 -23.32 -2.94 -46.58
C LYS A 487 -22.83 -1.79 -45.70
N PHE A 488 -21.51 -1.71 -45.46
CA PHE A 488 -20.88 -0.78 -44.51
C PHE A 488 -19.95 0.24 -45.17
N LYS A 489 -19.94 0.35 -46.51
CA LYS A 489 -19.02 1.19 -47.31
C LYS A 489 -18.91 2.66 -46.91
N LYS A 490 -19.87 3.19 -46.15
CA LYS A 490 -19.88 4.58 -45.65
C LYS A 490 -18.95 4.83 -44.45
N TYR A 491 -18.46 3.76 -43.80
CA TYR A 491 -17.55 3.86 -42.67
C TYR A 491 -16.13 3.52 -43.12
N PRO A 492 -15.09 4.20 -42.59
CA PRO A 492 -13.71 3.81 -42.81
C PRO A 492 -13.48 2.38 -42.30
N GLN A 493 -12.59 1.67 -42.98
CA GLN A 493 -12.20 0.30 -42.65
C GLN A 493 -10.82 0.30 -42.03
N PHE A 494 -10.63 -0.54 -41.01
CA PHE A 494 -9.35 -0.83 -40.38
C PHE A 494 -9.19 -2.35 -40.29
N TRP A 495 -8.12 -2.86 -40.89
CA TRP A 495 -7.90 -4.30 -41.01
C TRP A 495 -6.82 -4.74 -40.03
N ILE A 496 -7.04 -5.87 -39.37
CA ILE A 496 -6.04 -6.52 -38.51
C ILE A 496 -5.72 -7.85 -39.17
N ASP A 497 -4.49 -7.98 -39.68
CA ASP A 497 -4.00 -9.17 -40.41
C ASP A 497 -4.06 -10.42 -39.53
N GLY A 498 -4.73 -11.48 -39.96
CA GLY A 498 -4.82 -12.72 -39.18
C GLY A 498 -5.83 -12.72 -38.01
N MET A 499 -6.70 -11.70 -37.89
CA MET A 499 -7.72 -11.63 -36.83
C MET A 499 -8.96 -12.47 -37.16
N GLY A 500 -8.90 -13.77 -36.85
CA GLY A 500 -10.03 -14.68 -36.91
C GLY A 500 -11.12 -14.42 -35.85
N VAL A 501 -12.22 -15.18 -35.93
CA VAL A 501 -13.37 -15.04 -35.03
C VAL A 501 -13.06 -15.26 -33.54
N GLU A 502 -12.00 -15.98 -33.19
CA GLU A 502 -11.62 -16.21 -31.78
C GLU A 502 -11.42 -14.91 -30.98
N TRP A 503 -11.02 -13.83 -31.65
CA TRP A 503 -10.64 -12.56 -31.01
C TRP A 503 -11.83 -11.66 -30.66
N ILE A 504 -13.05 -11.99 -31.10
CA ILE A 504 -14.24 -11.14 -30.92
C ILE A 504 -14.47 -10.85 -29.43
N GLY A 505 -14.27 -11.84 -28.54
CA GLY A 505 -14.44 -11.67 -27.10
C GLY A 505 -13.57 -10.55 -26.54
N LEU A 506 -12.27 -10.58 -26.86
CA LEU A 506 -11.31 -9.56 -26.46
C LEU A 506 -11.66 -8.18 -27.05
N VAL A 507 -11.86 -8.11 -28.38
CA VAL A 507 -12.12 -6.85 -29.09
C VAL A 507 -13.39 -6.18 -28.57
N LYS A 508 -14.49 -6.93 -28.47
CA LYS A 508 -15.79 -6.42 -28.00
C LYS A 508 -15.65 -5.83 -26.59
N GLN A 509 -15.02 -6.54 -25.66
CA GLN A 509 -14.91 -6.09 -24.27
C GLN A 509 -14.00 -4.86 -24.12
N LEU A 510 -12.87 -4.82 -24.82
CA LEU A 510 -11.97 -3.65 -24.78
C LEU A 510 -12.67 -2.38 -25.28
N ILE A 511 -13.47 -2.48 -26.35
CA ILE A 511 -14.27 -1.35 -26.86
C ILE A 511 -15.32 -0.94 -25.82
N GLU A 512 -16.06 -1.90 -25.29
CA GLU A 512 -17.16 -1.64 -24.35
C GLU A 512 -16.68 -1.08 -23.01
N ASP A 513 -15.53 -1.52 -22.50
CA ASP A 513 -14.94 -0.97 -21.27
C ASP A 513 -14.47 0.49 -21.47
N LYS A 514 -13.94 0.80 -22.66
CA LYS A 514 -13.42 2.13 -22.98
C LYS A 514 -14.51 3.17 -23.17
N TYR A 515 -15.61 2.82 -23.86
CA TYR A 515 -16.65 3.78 -24.24
C TYR A 515 -17.99 3.61 -23.50
N GLN A 516 -18.16 2.50 -22.77
CA GLN A 516 -19.39 2.19 -22.04
C GLN A 516 -20.63 2.30 -22.95
N ASP A 517 -21.73 2.87 -22.45
CA ASP A 517 -23.00 2.97 -23.20
C ASP A 517 -22.95 3.97 -24.39
N ASN A 518 -21.84 4.70 -24.58
CA ASN A 518 -21.72 5.70 -25.65
C ASN A 518 -21.44 5.11 -27.04
N ILE A 519 -21.26 3.79 -27.13
CA ILE A 519 -20.91 3.10 -28.36
C ILE A 519 -21.79 1.88 -28.58
N GLU A 520 -22.00 1.54 -29.85
CA GLU A 520 -22.66 0.33 -30.28
C GLU A 520 -21.65 -0.51 -31.05
N VAL A 521 -21.58 -1.80 -30.71
CA VAL A 521 -20.71 -2.79 -31.35
C VAL A 521 -21.60 -3.82 -32.04
N LEU A 522 -21.61 -3.81 -33.37
CA LEU A 522 -22.32 -4.79 -34.19
C LEU A 522 -21.30 -5.75 -34.80
N ILE A 523 -21.57 -7.05 -34.68
CA ILE A 523 -20.67 -8.10 -35.15
C ILE A 523 -21.42 -8.94 -36.17
N GLU A 524 -20.91 -8.98 -37.39
CA GLU A 524 -21.34 -9.94 -38.42
C GLU A 524 -20.15 -10.83 -38.81
N LEU A 525 -20.44 -12.05 -39.24
CA LEU A 525 -19.41 -13.00 -39.68
C LEU A 525 -19.38 -13.08 -41.20
N ALA A 526 -18.18 -13.12 -41.76
CA ALA A 526 -17.95 -13.33 -43.17
C ALA A 526 -16.92 -14.42 -43.43
N ARG A 527 -16.93 -14.91 -44.66
CA ARG A 527 -15.98 -15.89 -45.19
C ARG A 527 -14.84 -15.16 -45.93
N ALA A 528 -13.60 -15.49 -45.58
CA ALA A 528 -12.43 -15.20 -46.41
C ALA A 528 -12.44 -16.06 -47.69
N ASN A 529 -11.74 -15.62 -48.72
CA ASN A 529 -11.54 -16.44 -49.91
C ASN A 529 -10.60 -17.59 -49.59
N LEU A 530 -10.78 -18.71 -50.31
CA LEU A 530 -9.93 -19.89 -50.22
C LEU A 530 -8.91 -19.88 -51.39
N PRO A 531 -7.63 -20.21 -51.18
CA PRO A 531 -7.00 -20.47 -49.88
C PRO A 531 -6.96 -19.19 -49.03
N THR A 532 -6.96 -19.34 -47.71
CA THR A 532 -6.93 -18.20 -46.76
C THR A 532 -5.55 -17.55 -46.69
N THR A 533 -4.94 -17.24 -47.83
CA THR A 533 -3.67 -16.53 -47.93
C THR A 533 -3.91 -15.05 -48.17
N THR A 534 -2.96 -14.22 -47.70
CA THR A 534 -2.94 -12.78 -47.91
C THR A 534 -2.99 -12.42 -49.40
N GLU A 535 -2.33 -13.21 -50.27
CA GLU A 535 -2.34 -12.99 -51.72
C GLU A 535 -3.72 -13.16 -52.34
N TYR A 536 -4.54 -14.06 -51.81
CA TYR A 536 -5.89 -14.34 -52.29
C TYR A 536 -6.96 -13.46 -51.61
N ASN A 537 -6.60 -12.85 -50.48
CA ASN A 537 -7.47 -12.03 -49.65
C ASN A 537 -7.07 -10.55 -49.60
N LYS A 538 -6.49 -10.02 -50.69
CA LYS A 538 -5.93 -8.66 -50.78
C LYS A 538 -6.82 -7.58 -50.17
N VAL A 539 -6.19 -6.75 -49.36
CA VAL A 539 -6.78 -5.54 -48.79
C VAL A 539 -6.88 -4.47 -49.90
N PRO A 540 -8.02 -3.76 -50.04
CA PRO A 540 -8.16 -2.66 -51.00
C PRO A 540 -7.12 -1.55 -50.78
N GLU A 541 -6.72 -0.88 -51.86
CA GLU A 541 -5.79 0.24 -51.81
C GLU A 541 -6.34 1.39 -50.95
N GLY A 542 -5.49 2.00 -50.12
CA GLY A 542 -5.86 3.11 -49.24
C GLY A 542 -6.54 2.71 -47.92
N VAL A 543 -6.78 1.41 -47.68
CA VAL A 543 -7.28 0.91 -46.40
C VAL A 543 -6.13 0.67 -45.42
N GLU A 544 -6.30 1.12 -44.18
CA GLU A 544 -5.30 0.90 -43.13
C GLU A 544 -5.31 -0.56 -42.66
N MET A 545 -4.14 -1.19 -42.62
CA MET A 545 -3.96 -2.59 -42.21
C MET A 545 -2.84 -2.69 -41.17
N HIS A 546 -3.14 -3.33 -40.05
CA HIS A 546 -2.20 -3.61 -38.98
C HIS A 546 -1.75 -5.07 -39.01
N ARG A 547 -0.47 -5.31 -39.30
CA ARG A 547 0.08 -6.65 -39.60
C ARG A 547 0.65 -7.42 -38.40
N CYS A 548 0.42 -6.95 -37.17
CA CYS A 548 1.17 -7.47 -36.03
C CYS A 548 0.85 -8.92 -35.66
N LEU A 549 -0.38 -9.41 -35.86
CA LEU A 549 -0.77 -10.77 -35.50
C LEU A 549 -0.08 -11.78 -36.42
N ASP A 550 -0.22 -11.60 -37.74
CA ASP A 550 0.45 -12.44 -38.74
C ASP A 550 1.98 -12.45 -38.57
N GLN A 551 2.57 -11.28 -38.29
CA GLN A 551 3.99 -11.17 -37.96
C GLN A 551 4.38 -12.02 -36.73
N ILE A 552 3.53 -12.11 -35.70
CA ILE A 552 3.76 -12.97 -34.53
C ILE A 552 3.64 -14.44 -34.94
N PHE A 553 2.62 -14.82 -35.71
CA PHE A 553 2.39 -16.20 -36.15
C PHE A 553 3.59 -16.78 -36.91
N HIS A 554 4.28 -15.95 -37.70
CA HIS A 554 5.43 -16.33 -38.51
C HIS A 554 6.79 -16.16 -37.83
N LYS A 555 6.85 -15.75 -36.56
CA LYS A 555 8.12 -15.68 -35.82
C LYS A 555 8.77 -17.05 -35.69
N ASN A 556 10.06 -17.12 -35.99
CA ASN A 556 10.86 -18.33 -35.81
C ASN A 556 10.95 -18.77 -34.33
N ASP A 557 10.82 -17.83 -33.40
CA ASP A 557 10.86 -18.03 -31.96
C ASP A 557 9.47 -18.01 -31.29
N TYR A 558 8.40 -18.22 -32.08
CA TYR A 558 7.05 -18.38 -31.53
C TYR A 558 7.06 -19.45 -30.42
N LYS A 559 6.57 -19.08 -29.24
CA LYS A 559 6.66 -19.90 -28.03
C LYS A 559 5.38 -19.82 -27.22
N TYR A 560 4.79 -20.97 -26.94
CA TYR A 560 3.66 -21.05 -26.03
C TYR A 560 4.12 -21.04 -24.56
N PRO A 561 3.46 -20.27 -23.67
CA PRO A 561 2.35 -19.35 -23.91
C PRO A 561 2.76 -17.88 -24.19
N GLU A 562 4.05 -17.57 -24.22
CA GLU A 562 4.57 -16.21 -24.40
C GLU A 562 3.95 -15.48 -25.61
N SER A 563 3.88 -16.14 -26.77
CA SER A 563 3.32 -15.57 -28.00
C SER A 563 1.84 -15.25 -27.89
N LEU A 564 1.05 -16.01 -27.12
CA LEU A 564 -0.37 -15.69 -26.89
C LEU A 564 -0.52 -14.37 -26.12
N ILE A 565 0.42 -14.05 -25.23
CA ILE A 565 0.45 -12.75 -24.55
C ILE A 565 0.81 -11.64 -25.54
N GLU A 566 1.78 -11.88 -26.43
CA GLU A 566 2.12 -10.95 -27.51
C GLU A 566 0.94 -10.68 -28.45
N GLU A 567 0.19 -11.72 -28.83
CA GLU A 567 -1.02 -11.63 -29.67
C GLU A 567 -2.08 -10.73 -29.01
N ILE A 568 -2.35 -10.92 -27.71
CA ILE A 568 -3.30 -10.09 -26.95
C ILE A 568 -2.87 -8.62 -26.93
N GLU A 569 -1.59 -8.34 -26.66
CA GLU A 569 -1.08 -6.96 -26.66
C GLU A 569 -1.08 -6.34 -28.07
N CYS A 570 -0.85 -7.15 -29.12
CA CYS A 570 -0.98 -6.74 -30.52
C CYS A 570 -2.41 -6.34 -30.87
N ILE A 571 -3.42 -7.14 -30.52
CA ILE A 571 -4.84 -6.79 -30.71
C ILE A 571 -5.18 -5.48 -30.00
N LYS A 572 -4.73 -5.31 -28.75
CA LYS A 572 -4.97 -4.06 -27.99
C LYS A 572 -4.39 -2.85 -28.72
N SER A 573 -3.14 -2.93 -29.16
CA SER A 573 -2.48 -1.82 -29.88
C SER A 573 -3.15 -1.51 -31.23
N ALA A 574 -3.51 -2.55 -31.99
CA ALA A 574 -4.20 -2.39 -33.26
C ALA A 574 -5.59 -1.76 -33.07
N LEU A 575 -6.32 -2.19 -32.04
CA LEU A 575 -7.63 -1.64 -31.68
C LEU A 575 -7.56 -0.18 -31.26
N GLU A 576 -6.54 0.22 -30.48
CA GLU A 576 -6.34 1.63 -30.11
C GLU A 576 -6.22 2.53 -31.34
N LYS A 577 -5.47 2.09 -32.36
CA LYS A 577 -5.33 2.80 -33.64
C LYS A 577 -6.63 2.83 -34.42
N ALA A 578 -7.31 1.69 -34.57
CA ALA A 578 -8.59 1.60 -35.26
C ALA A 578 -9.63 2.58 -34.69
N LEU A 579 -9.66 2.70 -33.36
CA LEU A 579 -10.64 3.54 -32.66
C LEU A 579 -10.33 5.05 -32.76
N LEU A 580 -9.13 5.47 -33.19
CA LEU A 580 -8.84 6.88 -33.48
C LEU A 580 -9.73 7.44 -34.60
N ALA A 581 -10.17 6.59 -35.53
CA ALA A 581 -11.11 6.97 -36.57
C ALA A 581 -12.41 7.56 -36.02
N LEU A 582 -12.82 7.20 -34.79
CA LEU A 582 -14.02 7.75 -34.16
C LEU A 582 -13.91 9.24 -33.79
N ASN A 583 -12.71 9.84 -33.87
CA ASN A 583 -12.52 11.28 -33.70
C ASN A 583 -13.04 12.08 -34.90
N GLU A 584 -13.00 11.49 -36.09
CA GLU A 584 -13.37 12.15 -37.36
C GLU A 584 -14.65 11.55 -37.97
N TYR A 585 -14.91 10.27 -37.71
CA TYR A 585 -16.01 9.51 -38.30
C TYR A 585 -17.04 9.08 -37.27
N SER A 586 -18.29 8.90 -37.71
CA SER A 586 -19.41 8.45 -36.84
C SER A 586 -19.33 6.97 -36.45
N GLY A 587 -18.50 6.19 -37.16
CA GLY A 587 -18.21 4.80 -36.89
C GLY A 587 -17.00 4.31 -37.70
N VAL A 588 -16.50 3.13 -37.36
CA VAL A 588 -15.38 2.45 -38.02
C VAL A 588 -15.69 0.95 -38.14
N ILE A 589 -15.25 0.33 -39.22
CA ILE A 589 -15.30 -1.12 -39.41
C ILE A 589 -13.94 -1.71 -39.06
N ILE A 590 -13.93 -2.70 -38.16
CA ILE A 590 -12.75 -3.49 -37.82
C ILE A 590 -12.96 -4.90 -38.39
N THR A 591 -12.04 -5.35 -39.23
CA THR A 591 -12.15 -6.65 -39.93
C THR A 591 -10.77 -7.28 -40.15
N SER A 592 -10.73 -8.43 -40.80
CA SER A 592 -9.51 -9.12 -41.19
C SER A 592 -9.53 -9.61 -42.64
N ASP A 593 -8.36 -9.91 -43.18
CA ASP A 593 -8.18 -10.59 -44.45
C ASP A 593 -8.38 -12.12 -44.32
N HIS A 594 -7.85 -12.71 -43.26
CA HIS A 594 -8.06 -14.12 -42.86
C HIS A 594 -7.88 -14.29 -41.34
N GLY A 595 -8.22 -15.46 -40.81
CA GLY A 595 -7.74 -15.89 -39.50
C GLY A 595 -6.53 -16.81 -39.61
N ALA A 596 -6.22 -17.53 -38.54
CA ALA A 596 -5.13 -18.51 -38.51
C ALA A 596 -5.49 -19.68 -37.58
N THR A 597 -4.84 -20.82 -37.78
CA THR A 597 -4.96 -21.99 -36.91
C THR A 597 -3.65 -22.31 -36.20
N ARG A 598 -3.75 -22.51 -34.89
CA ARG A 598 -2.65 -22.99 -34.04
C ARG A 598 -2.29 -24.45 -34.31
N PHE A 599 -3.24 -25.24 -34.81
CA PHE A 599 -3.18 -26.70 -34.83
C PHE A 599 -2.83 -27.31 -36.20
N SER A 600 -2.40 -26.49 -37.16
CA SER A 600 -1.92 -26.99 -38.46
C SER A 600 -0.85 -28.06 -38.32
N GLY A 601 -1.14 -29.26 -38.81
CA GLY A 601 -0.21 -30.41 -38.81
C GLY A 601 0.00 -31.04 -37.45
N TRP A 602 -0.85 -30.77 -36.46
CA TRP A 602 -0.83 -31.44 -35.16
C TRP A 602 -1.48 -32.84 -35.18
N ASP A 603 -2.27 -33.14 -36.20
CA ASP A 603 -2.75 -34.49 -36.44
C ASP A 603 -1.67 -35.28 -37.21
N ASP A 604 -1.30 -36.45 -36.69
CA ASP A 604 -0.30 -37.32 -37.30
C ASP A 604 -0.78 -37.92 -38.63
N ASN A 605 -2.10 -37.99 -38.85
CA ASN A 605 -2.67 -38.47 -40.09
C ASN A 605 -2.64 -37.37 -41.16
N LYS A 606 -1.78 -37.53 -42.16
CA LYS A 606 -1.68 -36.59 -43.27
C LYS A 606 -2.71 -36.86 -44.35
N ILE A 607 -3.09 -35.81 -45.09
CA ILE A 607 -3.94 -35.93 -46.27
C ILE A 607 -3.09 -36.46 -47.41
N LYS A 608 -3.47 -37.61 -47.97
CA LYS A 608 -2.79 -38.17 -49.14
C LYS A 608 -3.02 -37.27 -50.34
N LEU A 609 -1.97 -37.04 -51.11
CA LEU A 609 -2.08 -36.34 -52.38
C LEU A 609 -2.82 -37.23 -53.39
N PRO A 610 -3.88 -36.72 -54.05
CA PRO A 610 -4.61 -37.48 -55.06
C PRO A 610 -3.80 -37.65 -56.36
N CYS A 611 -2.84 -36.75 -56.61
CA CYS A 611 -2.01 -36.69 -57.80
C CYS A 611 -0.68 -35.98 -57.49
N GLU A 612 0.18 -35.79 -58.49
CA GLU A 612 1.35 -34.91 -58.32
C GLU A 612 0.89 -33.45 -58.11
N ALA A 613 1.38 -32.84 -57.04
CA ALA A 613 1.03 -31.48 -56.65
C ALA A 613 2.18 -30.81 -55.88
N ILE A 614 2.26 -29.49 -55.98
CA ILE A 614 3.22 -28.66 -55.24
C ILE A 614 2.62 -28.34 -53.88
N ILE A 615 3.32 -28.74 -52.81
CA ILE A 615 2.89 -28.46 -51.43
C ILE A 615 3.26 -27.03 -51.05
N GLU A 616 2.28 -26.27 -50.60
CA GLU A 616 2.45 -24.87 -50.20
C GLU A 616 1.99 -24.63 -48.76
N ARG A 617 2.46 -23.52 -48.17
CA ARG A 617 2.18 -23.13 -46.77
C ARG A 617 2.24 -24.33 -45.81
N ASN A 618 3.38 -25.00 -45.78
CA ASN A 618 3.65 -26.19 -44.94
C ASN A 618 2.58 -27.32 -45.05
N GLY A 619 1.86 -27.41 -46.16
CA GLY A 619 0.85 -28.44 -46.41
C GLY A 619 -0.57 -28.08 -46.02
N ARG A 620 -0.90 -26.79 -45.80
CA ARG A 620 -2.31 -26.37 -45.71
C ARG A 620 -3.04 -26.49 -47.04
N TYR A 621 -2.34 -26.26 -48.15
CA TYR A 621 -2.86 -26.50 -49.49
C TYR A 621 -1.79 -27.05 -50.43
N ALA A 622 -2.23 -27.61 -51.54
CA ALA A 622 -1.39 -28.08 -52.63
C ALA A 622 -1.90 -27.53 -53.97
N ILE A 623 -1.02 -27.33 -54.95
CA ILE A 623 -1.37 -26.82 -56.28
C ILE A 623 -1.09 -27.91 -57.31
N THR A 624 -2.07 -28.23 -58.14
CA THR A 624 -1.91 -29.17 -59.27
C THR A 624 -2.52 -28.60 -60.55
N SER A 625 -2.01 -29.05 -61.70
CA SER A 625 -2.61 -28.75 -63.01
C SER A 625 -3.67 -29.77 -63.43
N GLU A 626 -3.82 -30.87 -62.69
CA GLU A 626 -4.81 -31.92 -62.97
C GLU A 626 -6.22 -31.47 -62.62
N GLU A 627 -7.20 -31.82 -63.45
CA GLU A 627 -8.62 -31.65 -63.13
C GLU A 627 -9.08 -32.75 -62.17
N LEU A 628 -9.57 -32.35 -61.00
CA LEU A 628 -10.01 -33.25 -59.95
C LEU A 628 -11.42 -32.89 -59.47
N GLU A 629 -12.11 -33.89 -58.93
CA GLU A 629 -13.33 -33.69 -58.14
C GLU A 629 -12.98 -33.41 -56.68
N GLU A 630 -13.85 -32.66 -56.01
CA GLU A 630 -13.62 -32.28 -54.63
C GLU A 630 -13.58 -33.51 -53.69
N GLY A 631 -12.54 -33.56 -52.84
CA GLY A 631 -12.34 -34.65 -51.90
C GLY A 631 -13.11 -34.49 -50.58
N ILE A 632 -13.16 -35.57 -49.81
CA ILE A 632 -13.67 -35.54 -48.43
C ILE A 632 -12.79 -34.63 -47.55
N ASP A 633 -11.48 -34.60 -47.81
CA ASP A 633 -10.48 -33.95 -46.95
C ASP A 633 -10.04 -32.55 -47.42
N TYR A 634 -10.38 -32.16 -48.65
CA TYR A 634 -9.93 -30.90 -49.24
C TYR A 634 -10.98 -30.26 -50.15
N TYR A 635 -11.08 -28.93 -50.12
CA TYR A 635 -11.82 -28.15 -51.13
C TYR A 635 -10.96 -27.99 -52.39
N ILE A 636 -11.60 -27.72 -53.53
CA ILE A 636 -10.90 -27.33 -54.76
C ILE A 636 -11.28 -25.89 -55.12
N GLU A 637 -10.30 -25.00 -55.18
CA GLU A 637 -10.45 -23.67 -55.78
C GLU A 637 -9.71 -23.63 -57.12
N LYS A 638 -10.40 -23.25 -58.20
CA LYS A 638 -9.80 -23.15 -59.54
C LYS A 638 -9.19 -21.76 -59.74
N SER A 639 -7.97 -21.70 -60.24
CA SER A 639 -7.26 -20.46 -60.58
C SER A 639 -6.56 -20.59 -61.94
N GLU A 640 -6.12 -19.46 -62.51
CA GLU A 640 -5.27 -19.44 -63.71
C GLU A 640 -3.93 -20.18 -63.48
N ASP A 641 -3.43 -20.16 -62.24
CA ASP A 641 -2.17 -20.81 -61.82
C ASP A 641 -2.31 -22.32 -61.54
N GLY A 642 -3.52 -22.88 -61.63
CA GLY A 642 -3.83 -24.29 -61.34
C GLY A 642 -4.98 -24.48 -60.34
N ASN A 643 -5.25 -25.74 -60.01
CA ASN A 643 -6.26 -26.16 -59.04
C ASN A 643 -5.64 -26.26 -57.64
N TYR A 644 -6.20 -25.51 -56.69
CA TYR A 644 -5.77 -25.47 -55.30
C TYR A 644 -6.55 -26.50 -54.49
N LEU A 645 -5.86 -27.51 -53.97
CA LEU A 645 -6.41 -28.50 -53.03
C LEU A 645 -6.20 -27.98 -51.61
N ILE A 646 -7.27 -27.64 -50.91
CA ILE A 646 -7.21 -26.86 -49.66
C ILE A 646 -7.75 -27.69 -48.50
N SER A 647 -6.92 -27.94 -47.48
CA SER A 647 -7.27 -28.79 -46.34
C SER A 647 -8.50 -28.28 -45.59
N LYS A 648 -9.48 -29.16 -45.35
CA LYS A 648 -10.73 -28.81 -44.64
C LYS A 648 -10.61 -28.81 -43.11
N ASP A 649 -9.58 -29.45 -42.56
CA ASP A 649 -9.38 -29.59 -41.12
C ASP A 649 -7.93 -29.29 -40.70
N HIS A 650 -7.54 -29.66 -39.47
CA HIS A 650 -6.20 -29.40 -38.93
C HIS A 650 -5.08 -30.26 -39.56
N ARG A 651 -5.41 -31.26 -40.39
CA ARG A 651 -4.43 -32.09 -41.09
C ARG A 651 -3.73 -31.29 -42.18
N VAL A 652 -2.53 -31.73 -42.53
CA VAL A 652 -1.74 -31.20 -43.66
C VAL A 652 -1.56 -32.28 -44.71
N PHE A 653 -1.35 -31.88 -45.96
CA PHE A 653 -0.97 -32.81 -47.03
C PHE A 653 0.36 -33.51 -46.74
N GLU A 654 0.55 -34.71 -47.30
CA GLU A 654 1.84 -35.41 -47.31
C GLU A 654 2.94 -34.48 -47.87
N GLY A 655 4.11 -34.45 -47.22
CA GLY A 655 5.16 -33.45 -47.48
C GLY A 655 5.03 -32.16 -46.65
N GLY A 656 3.85 -31.88 -46.09
CA GLY A 656 3.63 -30.82 -45.11
C GLY A 656 4.19 -31.12 -43.72
N ARG A 657 4.26 -30.09 -42.86
CA ARG A 657 4.79 -30.21 -41.49
C ARG A 657 4.07 -29.30 -40.51
N LYS A 658 4.07 -29.71 -39.24
CA LYS A 658 3.70 -28.86 -38.09
C LYS A 658 4.64 -27.66 -38.00
N VAL A 659 4.09 -26.49 -37.70
CA VAL A 659 4.86 -25.27 -37.41
C VAL A 659 4.77 -24.91 -35.93
N PRO A 660 5.81 -24.24 -35.35
CA PRO A 660 5.75 -23.76 -33.97
C PRO A 660 4.62 -22.76 -33.72
N GLY A 661 4.43 -21.81 -34.64
CA GLY A 661 3.43 -20.74 -34.60
C GLY A 661 2.06 -21.15 -35.11
N GLU A 662 1.35 -20.18 -35.68
CA GLU A 662 0.05 -20.36 -36.31
C GLU A 662 0.20 -20.27 -37.83
N LEU A 663 -0.73 -20.88 -38.55
CA LEU A 663 -0.69 -20.90 -40.01
C LEU A 663 -2.06 -20.61 -40.60
N HIS A 664 -2.05 -20.12 -41.83
CA HIS A 664 -3.22 -19.88 -42.64
C HIS A 664 -3.02 -20.54 -44.03
N GLY A 665 -4.04 -20.50 -44.88
CA GLY A 665 -4.07 -21.13 -46.21
C GLY A 665 -5.00 -22.35 -46.31
N GLY A 666 -5.52 -22.86 -45.19
CA GLY A 666 -6.50 -23.94 -45.15
C GLY A 666 -7.94 -23.43 -45.01
N ALA A 667 -8.85 -24.34 -44.65
CA ALA A 667 -10.28 -24.06 -44.59
C ALA A 667 -10.95 -24.34 -43.23
N THR A 668 -10.20 -24.38 -42.13
CA THR A 668 -10.83 -24.47 -40.79
C THR A 668 -11.62 -23.21 -40.47
N LEU A 669 -12.58 -23.30 -39.54
CA LEU A 669 -13.44 -22.15 -39.25
C LEU A 669 -12.68 -20.96 -38.66
N GLU A 670 -11.63 -21.20 -37.87
CA GLU A 670 -10.77 -20.15 -37.34
C GLU A 670 -9.87 -19.48 -38.38
N GLU A 671 -9.56 -20.16 -39.50
CA GLU A 671 -8.85 -19.57 -40.64
C GLU A 671 -9.80 -18.78 -41.55
N VAL A 672 -10.99 -19.32 -41.82
CA VAL A 672 -11.88 -18.83 -42.88
C VAL A 672 -12.89 -17.80 -42.39
N LEU A 673 -13.45 -18.00 -41.19
CA LEU A 673 -14.43 -17.07 -40.66
C LEU A 673 -13.70 -15.90 -40.01
N ILE A 674 -14.02 -14.70 -40.51
CA ILE A 674 -13.47 -13.44 -40.02
C ILE A 674 -14.61 -12.54 -39.53
N PRO A 675 -14.39 -11.75 -38.47
CA PRO A 675 -15.39 -10.83 -37.96
C PRO A 675 -15.40 -9.54 -38.77
N VAL A 676 -16.59 -9.01 -39.04
CA VAL A 676 -16.82 -7.64 -39.51
C VAL A 676 -17.51 -6.89 -38.37
N ILE A 677 -16.73 -6.08 -37.66
CA ILE A 677 -17.15 -5.39 -36.43
C ILE A 677 -17.39 -3.91 -36.75
N LEU A 678 -18.66 -3.49 -36.78
CA LEU A 678 -19.01 -2.08 -36.84
C LEU A 678 -19.04 -1.50 -35.44
N VAL A 679 -18.17 -0.53 -35.21
CA VAL A 679 -18.12 0.28 -34.00
C VAL A 679 -18.64 1.66 -34.33
N ARG A 680 -19.76 2.10 -33.74
CA ARG A 680 -20.34 3.42 -34.01
C ARG A 680 -20.85 4.10 -32.75
N ARG A 681 -20.88 5.44 -32.77
CA ARG A 681 -21.44 6.21 -31.65
C ARG A 681 -22.92 5.87 -31.47
N SER A 682 -23.30 5.48 -30.25
CA SER A 682 -24.69 5.19 -29.91
C SER A 682 -25.36 6.46 -29.39
N LYS A 683 -26.68 6.58 -29.60
CA LYS A 683 -27.50 7.48 -28.78
C LYS A 683 -27.94 6.69 -27.56
N PRO A 684 -27.76 7.19 -26.33
CA PRO A 684 -28.21 6.49 -25.14
C PRO A 684 -29.72 6.25 -25.20
N ILE A 685 -30.12 4.98 -25.07
CA ILE A 685 -31.52 4.57 -25.06
C ILE A 685 -31.98 4.51 -23.60
N SER A 686 -33.05 5.24 -23.28
CA SER A 686 -33.67 5.16 -21.96
C SER A 686 -34.45 3.84 -21.86
N LEU A 687 -33.82 2.82 -21.27
CA LEU A 687 -34.45 1.55 -20.93
C LEU A 687 -34.64 1.47 -19.41
N ASN A 688 -35.80 0.98 -18.97
CA ASN A 688 -36.03 0.55 -17.59
C ASN A 688 -35.88 -0.97 -17.54
N ILE A 689 -34.95 -1.46 -16.73
CA ILE A 689 -34.67 -2.89 -16.52
C ILE A 689 -35.08 -3.23 -15.08
N ASN A 690 -36.11 -4.06 -14.92
CA ASN A 690 -36.62 -4.48 -13.62
C ASN A 690 -36.45 -5.99 -13.45
N ILE A 691 -35.75 -6.41 -12.41
CA ILE A 691 -35.59 -7.83 -12.06
C ILE A 691 -36.87 -8.28 -11.34
N VAL A 692 -37.54 -9.32 -11.85
CA VAL A 692 -38.77 -9.84 -11.22
C VAL A 692 -38.45 -10.47 -9.86
N LYS A 693 -37.38 -11.28 -9.79
CA LYS A 693 -36.89 -11.90 -8.57
C LYS A 693 -35.37 -12.07 -8.64
N SER A 694 -34.65 -11.51 -7.66
CA SER A 694 -33.18 -11.61 -7.57
C SER A 694 -32.69 -12.83 -6.78
N LYS A 695 -33.52 -13.38 -5.88
CA LYS A 695 -33.27 -14.61 -5.12
C LYS A 695 -33.81 -15.84 -5.85
N LEU A 696 -32.92 -16.69 -6.34
CA LEU A 696 -33.26 -17.86 -7.17
C LEU A 696 -32.89 -19.16 -6.46
N PRO A 697 -33.74 -20.20 -6.49
CA PRO A 697 -33.41 -21.48 -5.88
C PRO A 697 -32.40 -22.26 -6.73
N ALA A 698 -31.40 -22.88 -6.09
CA ALA A 698 -30.35 -23.63 -6.79
C ALA A 698 -30.87 -24.79 -7.68
N TYR A 699 -32.02 -25.40 -7.33
CA TYR A 699 -32.62 -26.48 -8.13
C TYR A 699 -33.33 -26.00 -9.41
N ASN A 700 -33.73 -24.72 -9.46
CA ASN A 700 -34.41 -24.11 -10.61
C ASN A 700 -34.06 -22.61 -10.75
N PRO A 701 -32.80 -22.28 -11.10
CA PRO A 701 -32.33 -20.91 -11.10
C PRO A 701 -32.75 -20.19 -12.40
N VAL A 702 -34.01 -19.76 -12.46
CA VAL A 702 -34.60 -19.06 -13.61
C VAL A 702 -34.74 -17.58 -13.28
N LEU A 703 -33.97 -16.73 -13.96
CA LEU A 703 -34.03 -15.28 -13.83
C LEU A 703 -35.06 -14.73 -14.81
N ARG A 704 -35.94 -13.84 -14.34
CA ARG A 704 -36.85 -13.07 -15.20
C ARG A 704 -36.60 -11.59 -15.06
N ILE A 705 -36.53 -10.90 -16.19
CA ILE A 705 -36.26 -9.47 -16.30
C ILE A 705 -37.34 -8.84 -17.19
N VAL A 706 -37.91 -7.73 -16.73
CA VAL A 706 -38.82 -6.89 -17.51
C VAL A 706 -38.07 -5.67 -18.04
N ILE A 707 -38.11 -5.45 -19.35
CA ILE A 707 -37.41 -4.37 -20.05
C ILE A 707 -38.42 -3.51 -20.80
N SER A 708 -38.39 -2.20 -20.58
CA SER A 708 -39.27 -1.24 -21.25
C SER A 708 -38.49 -0.01 -21.76
N PRO A 709 -38.74 0.48 -22.98
CA PRO A 709 -39.66 -0.05 -24.01
C PRO A 709 -39.25 -1.46 -24.53
N PRO A 710 -40.14 -2.16 -25.27
CA PRO A 710 -39.86 -3.47 -25.88
C PRO A 710 -38.57 -3.48 -26.68
N VAL A 711 -37.84 -4.59 -26.60
CA VAL A 711 -36.58 -4.83 -27.31
C VAL A 711 -36.61 -6.17 -28.02
N ASP A 712 -35.74 -6.36 -29.01
CA ASP A 712 -35.71 -7.58 -29.82
C ASP A 712 -34.77 -8.66 -29.30
N ARG A 713 -33.76 -8.27 -28.50
CA ARG A 713 -32.72 -9.18 -28.01
C ARG A 713 -32.17 -8.70 -26.68
N VAL A 714 -32.07 -9.62 -25.72
CA VAL A 714 -31.48 -9.38 -24.39
C VAL A 714 -30.53 -10.51 -24.09
N ASN A 715 -29.31 -10.15 -23.69
CA ASN A 715 -28.29 -11.09 -23.26
C ASN A 715 -28.02 -10.90 -21.77
N LEU A 716 -27.73 -11.98 -21.07
CA LEU A 716 -27.27 -11.95 -19.69
C LEU A 716 -25.84 -12.48 -19.66
N ARG A 717 -24.91 -11.62 -19.26
CA ARG A 717 -23.53 -12.01 -18.97
C ARG A 717 -23.38 -12.29 -17.49
N ILE A 718 -22.96 -13.49 -17.15
CA ILE A 718 -22.71 -13.92 -15.77
C ILE A 718 -21.47 -14.81 -15.77
N LEU A 719 -20.50 -14.51 -14.89
CA LEU A 719 -19.18 -15.15 -14.90
C LEU A 719 -18.50 -14.98 -16.28
N SER A 720 -17.97 -16.02 -16.91
CA SER A 720 -17.42 -15.97 -18.28
C SER A 720 -18.42 -16.37 -19.37
N LYS A 721 -19.70 -16.53 -19.02
CA LYS A 721 -20.74 -17.02 -19.94
C LYS A 721 -21.69 -15.90 -20.36
N ASN A 722 -22.12 -15.98 -21.61
CA ASN A 722 -23.16 -15.14 -22.17
C ASN A 722 -24.38 -16.02 -22.49
N ILE A 723 -25.56 -15.62 -22.01
CA ILE A 723 -26.80 -16.37 -22.14
C ILE A 723 -27.81 -15.50 -22.86
N LEU A 724 -28.30 -15.98 -24.00
CA LEU A 724 -29.41 -15.36 -24.71
C LEU A 724 -30.72 -15.53 -23.94
N GLY A 725 -31.45 -14.44 -23.75
CA GLY A 725 -32.75 -14.45 -23.11
C GLY A 725 -33.82 -15.06 -24.00
N LYS A 726 -34.74 -15.80 -23.41
CA LYS A 726 -35.96 -16.25 -24.07
C LYS A 726 -37.05 -15.20 -23.87
N LYS A 727 -37.55 -14.62 -24.96
CA LYS A 727 -38.69 -13.68 -24.93
C LYS A 727 -39.95 -14.42 -24.50
N ILE A 728 -40.57 -14.00 -23.39
CA ILE A 728 -41.82 -14.57 -22.86
C ILE A 728 -43.01 -13.75 -23.36
N ASP A 729 -42.88 -12.43 -23.35
CA ASP A 729 -43.82 -11.45 -23.91
C ASP A 729 -43.04 -10.22 -24.43
N ASP A 730 -43.71 -9.13 -24.79
CA ASP A 730 -43.06 -7.95 -25.39
C ASP A 730 -42.02 -7.26 -24.50
N VAL A 731 -42.10 -7.43 -23.19
CA VAL A 731 -41.21 -6.78 -22.22
C VAL A 731 -40.48 -7.77 -21.32
N THR A 732 -40.96 -9.00 -21.17
CA THR A 732 -40.42 -10.00 -20.23
C THR A 732 -39.49 -10.99 -20.91
N TRP A 733 -38.30 -11.16 -20.31
CA TRP A 733 -37.25 -12.06 -20.75
C TRP A 733 -36.88 -13.06 -19.66
N GLU A 734 -36.65 -14.30 -20.05
CA GLU A 734 -36.30 -15.41 -19.15
C GLU A 734 -34.90 -15.97 -19.47
N PHE A 735 -34.09 -16.17 -18.42
CA PHE A 735 -32.75 -16.77 -18.51
C PHE A 735 -32.69 -18.00 -17.61
N ASN A 736 -32.40 -19.15 -18.21
CA ASN A 736 -32.24 -20.40 -17.48
C ASN A 736 -30.76 -20.60 -17.10
N LEU A 737 -30.44 -20.45 -15.82
CA LEU A 737 -29.06 -20.53 -15.31
C LEU A 737 -28.65 -21.95 -14.90
N LYS A 738 -29.50 -22.96 -15.10
CA LYS A 738 -29.27 -24.33 -14.61
C LYS A 738 -27.99 -24.95 -15.18
N GLN A 739 -27.63 -24.61 -16.42
CA GLN A 739 -26.42 -25.10 -17.07
C GLN A 739 -25.12 -24.60 -16.44
N LEU A 740 -25.18 -23.48 -15.69
CA LEU A 740 -24.01 -22.90 -15.03
C LEU A 740 -23.65 -23.59 -13.71
N LYS A 741 -24.53 -24.45 -13.18
CA LYS A 741 -24.34 -25.17 -11.90
C LYS A 741 -23.87 -24.25 -10.76
N LEU A 742 -24.46 -23.05 -10.67
CA LEU A 742 -24.10 -22.06 -9.67
C LEU A 742 -24.31 -22.62 -8.25
N LYS A 743 -23.33 -22.40 -7.37
CA LYS A 743 -23.42 -22.75 -5.95
C LYS A 743 -24.22 -21.68 -5.20
N PRO A 744 -24.69 -21.95 -3.97
CA PRO A 744 -25.32 -20.91 -3.17
C PRO A 744 -24.38 -19.72 -2.94
N GLY A 745 -24.87 -18.50 -3.13
CA GLY A 745 -24.06 -17.28 -3.06
C GLY A 745 -24.61 -16.13 -3.90
N ILE A 746 -23.95 -14.97 -3.82
CA ILE A 746 -24.28 -13.76 -4.57
C ILE A 746 -23.41 -13.69 -5.83
N TYR A 747 -24.03 -13.45 -6.97
CA TYR A 747 -23.40 -13.35 -8.27
C TYR A 747 -23.72 -12.00 -8.89
N SER A 748 -22.69 -11.32 -9.40
CA SER A 748 -22.88 -10.15 -10.27
C SER A 748 -23.11 -10.63 -11.71
N ALA A 749 -24.18 -10.13 -12.32
CA ALA A 749 -24.47 -10.33 -13.73
C ALA A 749 -24.64 -8.97 -14.43
N THR A 750 -24.55 -8.94 -15.75
CA THR A 750 -24.78 -7.76 -16.56
C THR A 750 -25.84 -8.08 -17.60
N VAL A 751 -26.93 -7.33 -17.57
CA VAL A 751 -27.96 -7.36 -18.61
C VAL A 751 -27.47 -6.49 -19.75
N GLU A 752 -27.32 -7.07 -20.94
CA GLU A 752 -26.83 -6.40 -22.13
C GLU A 752 -27.97 -6.27 -23.14
N VAL A 753 -28.37 -5.03 -23.44
CA VAL A 753 -29.44 -4.69 -24.38
C VAL A 753 -28.95 -3.59 -25.30
N GLN A 754 -28.71 -3.94 -26.56
CA GLN A 754 -28.14 -3.01 -27.55
C GLN A 754 -26.86 -2.35 -27.00
N SER A 755 -26.82 -1.02 -26.86
CA SER A 755 -25.70 -0.31 -26.24
C SER A 755 -25.78 -0.19 -24.72
N LYS A 756 -26.93 -0.47 -24.08
CA LYS A 756 -27.09 -0.32 -22.63
C LYS A 756 -26.61 -1.57 -21.91
N LYS A 757 -25.79 -1.37 -20.87
CA LYS A 757 -25.39 -2.42 -19.94
C LYS A 757 -25.79 -2.08 -18.51
N GLU A 758 -26.54 -2.98 -17.88
CA GLU A 758 -26.98 -2.78 -16.50
C GLU A 758 -26.47 -3.91 -15.62
N LYS A 759 -25.65 -3.56 -14.62
CA LYS A 759 -25.17 -4.52 -13.63
C LYS A 759 -26.30 -4.83 -12.66
N ILE A 760 -26.49 -6.12 -12.41
CA ILE A 760 -27.47 -6.66 -11.48
C ILE A 760 -26.81 -7.65 -10.53
N GLU A 761 -27.40 -7.85 -9.37
CA GLU A 761 -27.00 -8.89 -8.43
C GLU A 761 -28.10 -9.95 -8.32
N ILE A 762 -27.67 -11.21 -8.31
CA ILE A 762 -28.54 -12.39 -8.23
C ILE A 762 -28.01 -13.25 -7.08
N GLU A 763 -28.89 -13.67 -6.19
CA GLU A 763 -28.56 -14.56 -5.07
C GLU A 763 -29.09 -15.96 -5.39
N ILE A 764 -28.21 -16.96 -5.37
CA ILE A 764 -28.58 -18.37 -5.46
C ILE A 764 -28.75 -18.90 -4.03
N GLU A 765 -29.96 -19.33 -3.69
CA GLU A 765 -30.28 -19.87 -2.36
C GLU A 765 -30.26 -21.41 -2.39
N SER A 766 -29.77 -22.01 -1.30
CA SER A 766 -29.91 -23.45 -1.09
C SER A 766 -31.38 -23.78 -0.82
N GLY A 767 -32.00 -24.57 -1.68
CA GLY A 767 -33.38 -25.02 -1.49
C GLY A 767 -33.59 -26.42 -2.09
N MET A 768 -34.45 -27.21 -1.45
CA MET A 768 -34.99 -28.45 -2.01
C MET A 768 -36.36 -28.16 -2.64
N LYS A 769 -36.72 -28.95 -3.65
CA LYS A 769 -38.06 -28.89 -4.28
C LYS A 769 -39.07 -29.41 -3.24
N GLU A 770 -39.98 -28.56 -2.77
CA GLU A 770 -41.15 -29.05 -2.03
C GLU A 770 -42.00 -29.87 -3.00
N GLU A 771 -42.18 -31.15 -2.69
CA GLU A 771 -43.22 -31.96 -3.34
C GLU A 771 -44.57 -31.46 -2.84
N GLU A 772 -45.40 -30.95 -3.74
CA GLU A 772 -46.81 -30.69 -3.45
C GLU A 772 -47.46 -32.01 -3.02
N LEU A 773 -47.83 -32.12 -1.74
CA LEU A 773 -48.75 -33.14 -1.25
C LEU A 773 -50.09 -32.91 -1.96
N LEU A 774 -50.42 -33.83 -2.87
CA LEU A 774 -51.72 -33.95 -3.57
C LEU A 774 -52.91 -33.99 -2.62
#